data_AF-A0A9W8I868-F1
#
_entry.id   AF-A0A9W8I868-F1
#
_cell.length_a   1.000
_cell.length_b   1.000
_cell.length_c   1.000
_cell.angle_alpha   90.00
_cell.angle_beta   90.00
_cell.angle_gamma   90.00
#
_symmetry.space_group_name_H-M   'P 1'
#
loop_
_entity.id
_entity.type
_entity.pdbx_description
1 polymer ?
#
loop_
_entity_poly.entity_id
_entity_poly.type
_entity_poly.pdbx_seq_one_letter_code
_entity_poly.pdbx_strand_id
1 'polypeptide(L)'
;MPFRDTDQNADHESQNQKARHLTKDIAQALYDEDALNQPIMSLKCNTPSSSENTAGYNSEEIDTAKYSESSCTSDNEDTSDYVESNEKKLGTDDSHDDKDAEDSPFEVVRTAVGNKDVPSMPSMTFRTHVLGIFFVGLISFVNQFYWERDNPIALNLLIVQLLCYPMGVAMAWALPKRTWDFFGYKWTMNPGEFTVKEHVLISLMSNASAFMALTVDVFAVLRLYYNPSFPLWAALLLLLSGQLFAYALAGLSRTLLVLPAPMIWPSSLINASLFRTFHEHQETAIETAQNTNISNGINVSRTQSRWQWRWRREGISGITRTRFFWMCFVGSFIWYFVPGYFFQLLSTVSVLCLVAPNNQLANMMGDGKRGLGMLAFSLDWSVFSNAFLQSPIATPFWAACNLFIGFVLVFWVALPIAYFNDLWGSATLPLYSINVFNTNGTEYNISRVMRNGVFDAQAYREYSPLRMSLEFSWVYGIGFAALMSILVHIVLYNGKEIVARVRETKAKHDDIHGKLMMSYPAVKAWWYLVLLVASCALGIAVGIGAQIGVPWWGYMLSFAIAIVLVIPVGIIQAISNRQPGLSLVAELLSGVVLQGIPTGYSILKLYGHGSLAQALSYAQDMKLAHYMKIPPRHVLIYQVVGIFISVIIQTCLFFWLIDRIPNMCLPGGYPWVCRSTNLVYSASIIWNLIGPVKVFGEGSPYSPLLWGFLFGIVLPIPVYLLQRKFPNQTWLKHIYIPVILSGIVGLPPMPPVDFPMWFLFGFVFNFIIRRYWHSWWQKYNFTLSAGLDSGLALSGILQFLALAQNKITLDWWGNRVDSQCPLSSKPWLEPGPNVPK
;
A
#
# COMPACT_ATOMS: atom_id res chain seq x y z
N MET A 1 28.58 -23.81 -82.15
CA MET A 1 27.65 -23.19 -83.14
C MET A 1 26.71 -24.28 -83.65
N PRO A 2 25.39 -24.06 -83.80
CA PRO A 2 24.61 -22.94 -83.23
C PRO A 2 23.14 -23.25 -82.80
N PHE A 3 22.56 -22.29 -82.06
CA PHE A 3 21.14 -21.87 -81.89
C PHE A 3 20.02 -22.84 -81.44
N ARG A 4 19.36 -22.53 -80.29
CA ARG A 4 18.08 -21.77 -80.27
C ARG A 4 17.64 -21.40 -78.83
N ASP A 5 17.65 -20.11 -78.52
CA ASP A 5 16.87 -19.48 -77.45
C ASP A 5 15.50 -19.06 -78.04
N THR A 6 14.39 -19.38 -77.36
CA THR A 6 13.12 -18.63 -77.42
C THR A 6 12.18 -19.04 -76.27
N ASP A 7 11.65 -18.01 -75.61
CA ASP A 7 10.32 -17.92 -74.96
C ASP A 7 10.06 -18.57 -73.59
N GLN A 8 10.54 -17.90 -72.51
CA GLN A 8 9.91 -17.97 -71.18
C GLN A 8 9.68 -16.61 -70.48
N ASN A 9 10.00 -15.48 -71.13
CA ASN A 9 9.88 -14.15 -70.51
C ASN A 9 8.52 -13.43 -70.74
N ALA A 10 7.59 -14.00 -71.52
CA ALA A 10 6.31 -13.36 -71.83
C ALA A 10 5.20 -13.62 -70.78
N ASP A 11 5.25 -14.73 -70.03
CA ASP A 11 4.19 -15.09 -69.08
C ASP A 11 4.36 -14.43 -67.69
N HIS A 12 5.57 -14.01 -67.34
CA HIS A 12 5.84 -13.32 -66.06
C HIS A 12 5.46 -11.83 -66.08
N GLU A 13 5.42 -11.17 -67.25
CA GLU A 13 4.93 -9.79 -67.37
C GLU A 13 3.40 -9.70 -67.38
N SER A 14 2.71 -10.69 -67.97
CA SER A 14 1.23 -10.76 -68.01
C SER A 14 0.62 -10.98 -66.61
N GLN A 15 1.22 -11.82 -65.77
CA GLN A 15 0.76 -12.01 -64.39
C GLN A 15 1.06 -10.81 -63.48
N ASN A 16 2.18 -10.11 -63.70
CA ASN A 16 2.50 -8.88 -62.98
C ASN A 16 1.62 -7.70 -63.39
N GLN A 17 1.14 -7.64 -64.64
CA GLN A 17 0.16 -6.63 -65.08
C GLN A 17 -1.24 -6.89 -64.51
N LYS A 18 -1.69 -8.16 -64.41
CA LYS A 18 -2.95 -8.51 -63.73
C LYS A 18 -2.91 -8.24 -62.22
N ALA A 19 -1.77 -8.51 -61.55
CA ALA A 19 -1.60 -8.17 -60.14
C ALA A 19 -1.56 -6.65 -59.90
N ARG A 20 -1.01 -5.86 -60.85
CA ARG A 20 -1.00 -4.38 -60.82
C ARG A 20 -2.37 -3.76 -61.13
N HIS A 21 -3.19 -4.40 -61.96
CA HIS A 21 -4.58 -3.97 -62.17
C HIS A 21 -5.47 -4.27 -60.97
N LEU A 22 -5.32 -5.45 -60.35
CA LEU A 22 -6.08 -5.79 -59.13
C LEU A 22 -5.69 -4.91 -57.93
N THR A 23 -4.42 -4.50 -57.83
CA THR A 23 -3.98 -3.54 -56.80
C THR A 23 -4.36 -2.09 -57.14
N LYS A 24 -4.56 -1.74 -58.42
CA LYS A 24 -5.14 -0.44 -58.81
C LYS A 24 -6.65 -0.38 -58.55
N ASP A 25 -7.40 -1.47 -58.79
CA ASP A 25 -8.84 -1.51 -58.50
C ASP A 25 -9.13 -1.54 -57.00
N ILE A 26 -8.26 -2.15 -56.18
CA ILE A 26 -8.33 -2.09 -54.71
C ILE A 26 -7.86 -0.73 -54.17
N ALA A 27 -6.91 -0.06 -54.83
CA ALA A 27 -6.49 1.30 -54.47
C ALA A 27 -7.50 2.39 -54.91
N GLN A 28 -8.29 2.15 -55.96
CA GLN A 28 -9.37 3.03 -56.39
C GLN A 28 -10.63 2.88 -55.51
N ALA A 29 -10.83 1.72 -54.86
CA ALA A 29 -11.88 1.52 -53.86
C ALA A 29 -11.53 2.06 -52.45
N LEU A 30 -10.31 2.55 -52.25
CA LEU A 30 -9.82 3.16 -51.00
C LEU A 30 -9.62 4.67 -51.09
N TYR A 31 -10.03 5.28 -52.21
CA TYR A 31 -10.05 6.73 -52.45
C TYR A 31 -11.44 7.14 -52.97
N ASP A 32 -12.45 6.98 -52.12
CA ASP A 32 -13.69 7.77 -52.20
C ASP A 32 -13.66 8.77 -51.04
N GLU A 33 -13.08 9.93 -51.34
CA GLU A 33 -13.11 11.11 -50.49
C GLU A 33 -14.42 11.86 -50.81
N ASP A 34 -15.55 11.33 -50.36
CA ASP A 34 -16.87 12.02 -50.43
C ASP A 34 -17.86 11.51 -49.37
N ALA A 35 -17.36 11.32 -48.14
CA ALA A 35 -18.21 11.10 -46.98
C ALA A 35 -17.68 11.74 -45.69
N LEU A 36 -17.06 12.93 -45.77
CA LEU A 36 -16.86 13.77 -44.58
C LEU A 36 -16.51 15.23 -44.93
N ASN A 37 -17.40 15.95 -45.64
CA ASN A 37 -17.44 17.41 -45.59
C ASN A 37 -18.70 17.94 -46.28
N GLN A 38 -19.67 18.43 -45.50
CA GLN A 38 -20.63 19.53 -45.76
C GLN A 38 -21.62 19.62 -44.56
N PRO A 39 -22.20 20.79 -44.26
CA PRO A 39 -21.93 21.50 -43.01
C PRO A 39 -23.03 21.32 -41.95
N ILE A 40 -22.65 21.03 -40.70
CA ILE A 40 -23.56 21.21 -39.57
C ILE A 40 -23.43 22.64 -39.05
N MET A 41 -24.31 23.46 -39.60
CA MET A 41 -24.69 24.78 -39.12
C MET A 41 -25.22 24.70 -37.68
N SER A 42 -24.71 25.61 -36.84
CA SER A 42 -25.23 26.09 -35.56
C SER A 42 -26.48 25.42 -34.97
N LEU A 43 -26.33 24.75 -33.82
CA LEU A 43 -27.43 24.56 -32.87
C LEU A 43 -27.25 25.52 -31.70
N LYS A 44 -27.85 26.70 -31.86
CA LYS A 44 -28.25 27.59 -30.77
C LYS A 44 -29.27 26.85 -29.90
N CYS A 45 -29.00 26.74 -28.60
CA CYS A 45 -30.07 26.53 -27.64
C CYS A 45 -30.91 27.81 -27.59
N ASN A 46 -32.18 27.74 -27.97
CA ASN A 46 -33.18 28.72 -27.56
C ASN A 46 -34.34 28.01 -26.83
N THR A 47 -34.78 28.72 -25.81
CA THR A 47 -35.83 28.51 -24.79
C THR A 47 -37.21 28.14 -25.34
N PRO A 48 -38.14 27.66 -24.47
CA PRO A 48 -39.39 27.06 -24.92
C PRO A 48 -40.40 28.09 -25.44
N SER A 49 -41.23 27.61 -26.35
CA SER A 49 -42.40 28.28 -26.94
C SER A 49 -43.59 28.36 -26.00
N SER A 50 -44.34 29.46 -26.07
CA SER A 50 -45.79 29.46 -25.88
C SER A 50 -46.48 30.43 -26.86
N SER A 51 -47.24 29.83 -27.78
CA SER A 51 -48.50 30.26 -28.42
C SER A 51 -48.84 31.73 -28.67
N GLU A 52 -49.04 32.01 -29.96
CA GLU A 52 -50.20 32.66 -30.62
C GLU A 52 -50.49 34.17 -30.53
N ASN A 53 -50.47 34.77 -31.73
CA ASN A 53 -51.46 35.65 -32.37
C ASN A 53 -51.38 37.20 -32.24
N THR A 54 -51.07 37.78 -33.42
CA THR A 54 -51.65 38.97 -34.09
C THR A 54 -51.43 40.41 -33.56
N ALA A 55 -50.76 41.18 -34.43
CA ALA A 55 -51.06 42.53 -34.93
C ALA A 55 -51.16 43.73 -33.97
N GLY A 56 -50.47 44.83 -34.35
CA GLY A 56 -50.94 46.19 -34.09
C GLY A 56 -49.97 47.13 -33.39
N TYR A 57 -49.71 48.24 -34.07
CA TYR A 57 -49.11 49.52 -33.68
C TYR A 57 -49.31 50.03 -32.23
N ASN A 58 -48.43 50.98 -31.87
CA ASN A 58 -48.56 52.14 -30.97
C ASN A 58 -47.89 52.14 -29.57
N SER A 59 -46.94 53.09 -29.46
CA SER A 59 -46.76 54.15 -28.45
C SER A 59 -47.07 53.94 -26.96
N GLU A 60 -46.10 54.45 -26.18
CA GLU A 60 -46.21 55.13 -24.88
C GLU A 60 -46.45 54.33 -23.59
N GLU A 61 -45.54 54.63 -22.64
CA GLU A 61 -45.71 54.82 -21.20
C GLU A 61 -45.86 53.63 -20.20
N ILE A 62 -44.85 53.60 -19.32
CA ILE A 62 -44.91 53.59 -17.84
C ILE A 62 -44.94 52.22 -17.08
N ASP A 63 -43.79 52.00 -16.41
CA ASP A 63 -43.52 51.47 -15.04
C ASP A 63 -44.08 50.10 -14.59
N THR A 64 -43.34 49.19 -13.93
CA THR A 64 -42.24 49.36 -12.97
C THR A 64 -41.49 48.05 -12.66
N ALA A 65 -40.21 48.21 -12.29
CA ALA A 65 -39.39 47.41 -11.34
C ALA A 65 -38.69 46.08 -11.75
N LYS A 66 -37.35 46.15 -11.95
CA LYS A 66 -36.34 45.44 -11.12
C LYS A 66 -34.88 45.85 -11.39
N TYR A 67 -34.32 46.58 -10.41
CA TYR A 67 -32.98 46.50 -9.79
C TYR A 67 -31.71 46.23 -10.63
N SER A 68 -31.04 47.35 -10.94
CA SER A 68 -29.63 47.73 -10.69
C SER A 68 -28.49 46.69 -10.77
N GLU A 69 -27.56 47.02 -11.66
CA GLU A 69 -26.13 46.67 -11.63
C GLU A 69 -25.48 46.97 -10.26
N SER A 70 -24.59 46.06 -9.82
CA SER A 70 -23.44 46.45 -9.01
C SER A 70 -22.23 45.58 -9.35
N SER A 71 -21.15 46.29 -9.66
CA SER A 71 -19.76 45.86 -9.73
C SER A 71 -19.35 44.99 -8.55
N CYS A 72 -18.57 43.93 -8.81
CA CYS A 72 -17.63 43.36 -7.85
C CYS A 72 -16.37 42.90 -8.60
N THR A 73 -15.35 43.75 -8.58
CA THR A 73 -13.94 43.36 -8.56
C THR A 73 -13.73 42.41 -7.38
N SER A 74 -13.17 41.22 -7.63
CA SER A 74 -12.66 40.36 -6.56
C SER A 74 -11.14 40.30 -6.67
N ASP A 75 -10.49 40.80 -5.63
CA ASP A 75 -9.07 40.66 -5.36
C ASP A 75 -8.68 39.17 -5.46
N ASN A 76 -7.88 38.84 -6.46
CA ASN A 76 -7.23 37.54 -6.59
C ASN A 76 -5.77 37.69 -6.15
N GLU A 77 -5.56 37.74 -4.84
CA GLU A 77 -4.33 37.28 -4.21
C GLU A 77 -4.71 36.16 -3.24
N ASP A 78 -3.84 35.17 -3.12
CA ASP A 78 -3.93 33.99 -2.24
C ASP A 78 -4.78 32.79 -2.71
N THR A 79 -4.27 31.99 -3.67
CA THR A 79 -4.36 30.50 -3.64
C THR A 79 -3.56 29.80 -4.75
N SER A 80 -2.23 30.00 -4.84
CA SER A 80 -1.35 29.17 -5.69
C SER A 80 -0.15 28.54 -4.98
N ASP A 81 -0.05 28.61 -3.64
CA ASP A 81 1.23 28.45 -2.95
C ASP A 81 1.49 27.09 -2.26
N TYR A 82 0.88 26.01 -2.76
CA TYR A 82 1.01 24.64 -2.21
C TYR A 82 1.62 23.59 -3.14
N VAL A 83 2.15 23.99 -4.29
CA VAL A 83 2.95 23.10 -5.14
C VAL A 83 4.18 23.87 -5.58
N GLU A 84 5.33 23.21 -5.42
CA GLU A 84 6.63 23.60 -5.97
C GLU A 84 7.49 24.59 -5.16
N SER A 85 8.54 24.05 -4.55
CA SER A 85 9.77 24.81 -4.29
C SER A 85 10.92 24.10 -5.00
N ASN A 86 10.88 24.18 -6.33
CA ASN A 86 12.04 23.99 -7.19
C ASN A 86 11.91 24.82 -8.47
N GLU A 87 11.35 26.03 -8.37
CA GLU A 87 11.44 27.02 -9.43
C GLU A 87 12.22 28.24 -8.94
N LYS A 88 13.40 28.43 -9.52
CA LYS A 88 13.92 29.76 -9.85
C LYS A 88 15.10 29.63 -10.81
N LYS A 89 14.78 29.75 -12.11
CA LYS A 89 15.31 30.78 -13.03
C LYS A 89 14.84 30.46 -14.45
N LEU A 90 13.84 31.21 -14.94
CA LEU A 90 13.88 31.71 -16.32
C LEU A 90 12.90 32.88 -16.44
N GLY A 91 13.42 34.03 -16.85
CA GLY A 91 12.60 35.14 -17.32
C GLY A 91 12.28 34.94 -18.80
N THR A 92 11.05 35.31 -19.18
CA THR A 92 10.60 35.69 -20.53
C THR A 92 11.16 34.86 -21.70
N ASP A 93 10.40 33.83 -22.08
CA ASP A 93 10.20 33.43 -23.48
C ASP A 93 8.93 32.56 -23.57
N ASP A 94 7.89 33.05 -24.25
CA ASP A 94 6.54 32.44 -24.43
C ASP A 94 6.55 31.16 -25.31
N SER A 95 7.58 30.31 -25.21
CA SER A 95 7.70 29.05 -25.97
C SER A 95 7.90 27.81 -25.08
N HIS A 96 7.85 27.95 -23.76
CA HIS A 96 8.10 26.86 -22.81
C HIS A 96 6.83 26.16 -22.27
N ASP A 97 5.64 26.77 -22.39
CA ASP A 97 4.40 26.22 -21.80
C ASP A 97 3.91 24.90 -22.42
N ASP A 98 4.27 24.59 -23.68
CA ASP A 98 3.81 23.35 -24.33
C ASP A 98 4.61 22.10 -23.93
N LYS A 99 5.84 22.24 -23.39
CA LYS A 99 6.67 21.09 -22.97
C LYS A 99 6.32 20.58 -21.57
N ASP A 100 5.89 21.48 -20.68
CA ASP A 100 5.46 21.10 -19.33
C ASP A 100 4.08 20.42 -19.32
N ALA A 101 3.32 20.51 -20.42
CA ALA A 101 2.06 19.80 -20.61
C ALA A 101 2.20 18.29 -20.93
N GLU A 102 3.40 17.84 -21.34
CA GLU A 102 3.66 16.45 -21.76
C GLU A 102 4.08 15.52 -20.61
N ASP A 103 4.36 16.05 -19.43
CA ASP A 103 5.00 15.31 -18.33
C ASP A 103 4.30 15.48 -16.98
N SER A 104 4.60 14.61 -16.01
CA SER A 104 4.02 14.71 -14.66
C SER A 104 4.67 15.87 -13.88
N PRO A 105 3.90 16.68 -13.11
CA PRO A 105 4.48 17.75 -12.29
C PRO A 105 5.46 17.21 -11.24
N PHE A 106 5.27 15.98 -10.77
CA PHE A 106 6.13 15.36 -9.78
C PHE A 106 7.31 14.65 -10.44
N GLU A 107 8.53 15.15 -10.20
CA GLU A 107 9.80 14.57 -10.67
C GLU A 107 9.91 13.07 -10.34
N VAL A 108 9.53 12.67 -9.12
CA VAL A 108 9.56 11.27 -8.67
C VAL A 108 8.63 10.37 -9.49
N VAL A 109 7.54 10.90 -10.03
CA VAL A 109 6.62 10.16 -10.92
C VAL A 109 7.22 10.07 -12.32
N ARG A 110 7.77 11.17 -12.88
CA ARG A 110 8.41 11.20 -14.21
C ARG A 110 9.53 10.17 -14.35
N THR A 111 10.31 9.97 -13.28
CA THR A 111 11.42 9.00 -13.27
C THR A 111 10.96 7.55 -13.34
N ALA A 112 9.87 7.22 -12.65
CA ALA A 112 9.36 5.86 -12.52
C ALA A 112 8.36 5.48 -13.62
N VAL A 113 7.53 6.42 -14.08
CA VAL A 113 6.36 6.17 -14.93
C VAL A 113 6.53 6.84 -16.31
N GLY A 114 6.31 6.07 -17.38
CA GLY A 114 6.33 6.62 -18.74
C GLY A 114 5.10 7.49 -19.04
N ASN A 115 5.27 8.53 -19.86
CA ASN A 115 4.23 9.47 -20.28
C ASN A 115 3.49 9.05 -21.57
N LYS A 116 3.67 7.79 -22.02
CA LYS A 116 3.12 7.26 -23.27
C LYS A 116 2.25 6.03 -23.02
N ASP A 117 1.25 5.83 -23.89
CA ASP A 117 0.37 4.66 -23.86
C ASP A 117 -0.14 4.30 -25.26
N VAL A 118 -0.44 3.01 -25.45
CA VAL A 118 -1.06 2.45 -26.66
C VAL A 118 -2.39 1.78 -26.27
N PRO A 119 -3.55 2.43 -26.51
CA PRO A 119 -4.85 1.92 -26.10
C PRO A 119 -5.26 0.58 -26.69
N SER A 120 -4.75 0.24 -27.88
CA SER A 120 -5.02 -1.04 -28.56
C SER A 120 -4.24 -2.24 -28.00
N MET A 121 -3.29 -2.01 -27.08
CA MET A 121 -2.48 -3.08 -26.50
C MET A 121 -3.36 -4.05 -25.67
N PRO A 122 -3.29 -5.37 -25.92
CA PRO A 122 -4.13 -6.33 -25.23
C PRO A 122 -3.75 -6.43 -23.76
N SER A 123 -4.76 -6.55 -22.89
CA SER A 123 -4.61 -6.69 -21.44
C SER A 123 -5.34 -7.92 -20.88
N MET A 124 -6.57 -8.18 -21.35
CA MET A 124 -7.37 -9.35 -20.96
C MET A 124 -7.16 -10.47 -21.97
N THR A 125 -6.22 -11.35 -21.69
CA THR A 125 -5.86 -12.45 -22.61
C THR A 125 -5.83 -13.77 -21.86
N PHE A 126 -5.83 -14.88 -22.59
CA PHE A 126 -5.81 -16.21 -21.98
C PHE A 126 -4.68 -16.37 -20.94
N ARG A 127 -3.48 -15.88 -21.26
CA ARG A 127 -2.33 -15.89 -20.34
C ARG A 127 -2.57 -15.07 -19.08
N THR A 128 -3.21 -13.89 -19.16
CA THR A 128 -3.56 -13.07 -17.99
C THR A 128 -4.47 -13.83 -17.03
N HIS A 129 -5.47 -14.55 -17.54
CA HIS A 129 -6.40 -15.33 -16.71
C HIS A 129 -5.68 -16.52 -16.05
N VAL A 130 -4.93 -17.31 -16.82
CA VAL A 130 -4.25 -18.51 -16.32
C VAL A 130 -3.17 -18.17 -15.29
N LEU A 131 -2.27 -17.23 -15.62
CA LEU A 131 -1.21 -16.83 -14.70
C LEU A 131 -1.77 -16.07 -13.50
N GLY A 132 -2.80 -15.23 -13.69
CA GLY A 132 -3.49 -14.52 -12.62
C GLY A 132 -4.06 -15.49 -11.58
N ILE A 133 -4.86 -16.47 -12.01
CA ILE A 133 -5.44 -17.49 -11.12
C ILE A 133 -4.35 -18.30 -10.42
N PHE A 134 -3.30 -18.69 -11.15
CA PHE A 134 -2.16 -19.43 -10.59
C PHE A 134 -1.44 -18.66 -9.48
N PHE A 135 -1.05 -17.40 -9.73
CA PHE A 135 -0.32 -16.61 -8.74
C PHE A 135 -1.18 -16.19 -7.55
N VAL A 136 -2.46 -15.87 -7.76
CA VAL A 136 -3.41 -15.67 -6.65
C VAL A 136 -3.46 -16.90 -5.75
N GLY A 137 -3.63 -18.09 -6.34
CA GLY A 137 -3.70 -19.32 -5.58
C GLY A 137 -2.40 -19.63 -4.84
N LEU A 138 -1.26 -19.44 -5.50
CA LEU A 138 0.06 -19.65 -4.91
C LEU A 138 0.32 -18.73 -3.72
N ILE A 139 0.11 -17.42 -3.87
CA ILE A 139 0.33 -16.46 -2.77
C ILE A 139 -0.65 -16.71 -1.64
N SER A 140 -1.92 -16.94 -1.96
CA SER A 140 -2.93 -17.25 -0.94
C SER A 140 -2.54 -18.47 -0.11
N PHE A 141 -2.09 -19.54 -0.77
CA PHE A 141 -1.65 -20.75 -0.08
C PHE A 141 -0.41 -20.50 0.76
N VAL A 142 0.66 -19.94 0.18
CA VAL A 142 1.94 -19.76 0.86
C VAL A 142 1.79 -18.80 2.04
N ASN A 143 1.18 -17.63 1.83
CA ASN A 143 1.05 -16.63 2.89
C ASN A 143 0.23 -17.19 4.05
N GLN A 144 -0.91 -17.82 3.80
CA GLN A 144 -1.73 -18.38 4.86
C GLN A 144 -1.08 -19.58 5.56
N PHE A 145 -0.38 -20.47 4.82
CA PHE A 145 0.29 -21.62 5.40
C PHE A 145 1.41 -21.21 6.36
N TYR A 146 2.15 -20.14 6.04
CA TYR A 146 3.27 -19.69 6.87
C TYR A 146 2.86 -18.69 7.95
N TRP A 147 1.70 -18.03 7.82
CA TRP A 147 1.26 -16.98 8.76
C TRP A 147 1.24 -17.42 10.23
N GLU A 148 0.77 -18.63 10.52
CA GLU A 148 0.63 -19.15 11.89
C GLU A 148 1.93 -19.73 12.48
N ARG A 149 3.01 -19.74 11.71
CA ARG A 149 4.31 -20.23 12.18
C ARG A 149 5.06 -19.16 12.97
N ASP A 150 6.00 -19.62 13.78
CA ASP A 150 6.83 -18.75 14.61
C ASP A 150 7.64 -17.71 13.79
N ASN A 151 8.11 -18.11 12.61
CA ASN A 151 8.77 -17.25 11.63
C ASN A 151 8.02 -17.34 10.29
N PRO A 152 7.04 -16.45 10.04
CA PRO A 152 6.24 -16.48 8.81
C PRO A 152 7.05 -16.01 7.59
N ILE A 153 6.76 -16.61 6.43
CA ILE A 153 7.19 -16.13 5.12
C ILE A 153 5.99 -15.49 4.45
N ALA A 154 6.18 -14.32 3.85
CA ALA A 154 5.18 -13.68 3.01
C ALA A 154 5.72 -13.47 1.60
N LEU A 155 4.98 -13.95 0.61
CA LEU A 155 5.17 -13.59 -0.79
C LEU A 155 4.53 -12.22 -1.04
N ASN A 156 5.32 -11.31 -1.61
CA ASN A 156 4.89 -9.97 -1.98
C ASN A 156 4.71 -9.83 -3.50
N LEU A 157 4.18 -8.68 -3.92
CA LEU A 157 3.91 -8.35 -5.32
C LEU A 157 5.17 -8.41 -6.22
N LEU A 158 6.35 -8.07 -5.68
CA LEU A 158 7.60 -8.04 -6.47
C LEU A 158 8.03 -9.44 -6.90
N ILE A 159 7.81 -10.47 -6.07
CA ILE A 159 8.11 -11.86 -6.44
C ILE A 159 7.23 -12.30 -7.60
N VAL A 160 5.96 -11.90 -7.60
CA VAL A 160 5.05 -12.19 -8.71
C VAL A 160 5.52 -11.53 -9.98
N GLN A 161 5.90 -10.24 -9.92
CA GLN A 161 6.42 -9.54 -11.09
C GLN A 161 7.69 -10.22 -11.65
N LEU A 162 8.57 -10.70 -10.77
CA LEU A 162 9.80 -11.39 -11.16
C LEU A 162 9.50 -12.75 -11.82
N LEU A 163 8.62 -13.56 -11.25
CA LEU A 163 8.30 -14.91 -11.74
C LEU A 163 7.34 -14.90 -12.93
N CYS A 164 6.43 -13.93 -12.98
CA CYS A 164 5.42 -13.81 -14.02
C CYS A 164 6.04 -13.46 -15.37
N TYR A 165 7.07 -12.61 -15.40
CA TYR A 165 7.73 -12.22 -16.65
C TYR A 165 8.26 -13.40 -17.49
N PRO A 166 9.14 -14.29 -16.99
CA PRO A 166 9.62 -15.42 -17.76
C PRO A 166 8.51 -16.40 -18.12
N MET A 167 7.52 -16.62 -17.24
CA MET A 167 6.37 -17.48 -17.52
C MET A 167 5.49 -16.90 -18.64
N GLY A 168 5.24 -15.59 -18.62
CA GLY A 168 4.46 -14.89 -19.64
C GLY A 168 5.15 -14.90 -21.00
N VAL A 169 6.48 -14.70 -21.03
CA VAL A 169 7.30 -14.83 -22.25
C VAL A 169 7.31 -16.27 -22.76
N ALA A 170 7.45 -17.26 -21.88
CA ALA A 170 7.40 -18.67 -22.26
C ALA A 170 6.03 -19.05 -22.85
N MET A 171 4.92 -18.56 -22.28
CA MET A 171 3.58 -18.75 -22.83
C MET A 171 3.39 -18.04 -24.18
N ALA A 172 3.94 -16.83 -24.34
CA ALA A 172 3.90 -16.12 -25.62
C ALA A 172 4.70 -16.84 -26.72
N TRP A 173 5.73 -17.60 -26.34
CA TRP A 173 6.49 -18.44 -27.26
C TRP A 173 5.79 -19.77 -27.56
N ALA A 174 5.21 -20.43 -26.55
CA ALA A 174 4.65 -21.78 -26.67
C ALA A 174 3.19 -21.82 -27.18
N LEU A 175 2.36 -20.82 -26.89
CA LEU A 175 0.94 -20.87 -27.21
C LEU A 175 0.65 -20.63 -28.71
N PRO A 176 -0.34 -21.34 -29.29
CA PRO A 176 -0.70 -21.19 -30.68
C PRO A 176 -1.36 -19.82 -30.96
N LYS A 177 -0.98 -19.21 -32.09
CA LYS A 177 -1.57 -17.95 -32.60
C LYS A 177 -2.89 -18.14 -33.36
N ARG A 178 -3.50 -19.33 -33.25
CA ARG A 178 -4.75 -19.63 -33.95
C ARG A 178 -5.87 -18.75 -33.38
N THR A 179 -6.70 -18.21 -34.26
CA THR A 179 -7.92 -17.50 -33.90
C THR A 179 -9.08 -18.49 -33.92
N TRP A 180 -9.83 -18.56 -32.83
CA TRP A 180 -11.08 -19.31 -32.76
C TRP A 180 -12.25 -18.33 -32.81
N ASP A 181 -13.32 -18.75 -33.47
CA ASP A 181 -14.58 -18.04 -33.51
C ASP A 181 -15.60 -18.87 -32.74
N PHE A 182 -16.09 -18.34 -31.62
CA PHE A 182 -17.11 -19.00 -30.80
C PHE A 182 -18.30 -18.06 -30.70
N PHE A 183 -19.43 -18.44 -31.32
CA PHE A 183 -20.66 -17.63 -31.37
C PHE A 183 -20.43 -16.16 -31.79
N GLY A 184 -19.58 -15.91 -32.80
CA GLY A 184 -19.29 -14.56 -33.32
C GLY A 184 -18.24 -13.78 -32.51
N TYR A 185 -17.74 -14.34 -31.40
CA TYR A 185 -16.62 -13.78 -30.65
C TYR A 185 -15.30 -14.43 -31.12
N LYS A 186 -14.48 -13.63 -31.80
CA LYS A 186 -13.15 -14.04 -32.24
C LYS A 186 -12.13 -13.83 -31.12
N TRP A 187 -11.48 -14.90 -30.68
CA TRP A 187 -10.45 -14.86 -29.66
C TRP A 187 -9.23 -15.71 -30.02
N THR A 188 -8.09 -15.39 -29.42
CA THR A 188 -6.86 -16.16 -29.59
C THR A 188 -6.20 -16.42 -28.25
N MET A 189 -5.52 -17.56 -28.13
CA MET A 189 -4.72 -17.91 -26.95
C MET A 189 -3.44 -17.08 -26.90
N ASN A 190 -2.93 -16.67 -28.07
CA ASN A 190 -1.69 -15.92 -28.18
C ASN A 190 -1.87 -14.68 -29.07
N PRO A 191 -2.20 -13.51 -28.49
CA PRO A 191 -2.38 -12.28 -29.23
C PRO A 191 -1.07 -11.62 -29.67
N GLY A 192 0.09 -12.15 -29.28
CA GLY A 192 1.39 -11.58 -29.61
C GLY A 192 2.38 -11.66 -28.45
N GLU A 193 3.33 -10.73 -28.40
CA GLU A 193 4.29 -10.65 -27.30
C GLU A 193 3.61 -10.39 -25.95
N PHE A 194 4.23 -10.82 -24.86
CA PHE A 194 3.72 -10.58 -23.51
C PHE A 194 3.80 -9.09 -23.18
N THR A 195 2.66 -8.46 -22.88
CA THR A 195 2.58 -7.01 -22.74
C THR A 195 2.73 -6.56 -21.29
N VAL A 196 3.14 -5.31 -21.09
CA VAL A 196 3.11 -4.65 -19.77
C VAL A 196 1.72 -4.75 -19.13
N LYS A 197 0.65 -4.55 -19.92
CA LYS A 197 -0.72 -4.50 -19.37
C LYS A 197 -1.18 -5.82 -18.79
N GLU A 198 -0.80 -6.92 -19.42
CA GLU A 198 -1.08 -8.27 -18.92
C GLU A 198 -0.27 -8.56 -17.67
N HIS A 199 1.02 -8.19 -17.67
CA HIS A 199 1.90 -8.37 -16.53
C HIS A 199 1.39 -7.63 -15.29
N VAL A 200 0.93 -6.39 -15.47
CA VAL A 200 0.35 -5.59 -14.40
C VAL A 200 -0.95 -6.22 -13.90
N LEU A 201 -1.86 -6.62 -14.78
CA LEU A 201 -3.13 -7.25 -14.37
C LEU A 201 -2.93 -8.55 -13.58
N ILE A 202 -2.00 -9.42 -13.99
CA ILE A 202 -1.66 -10.65 -13.26
C ILE A 202 -1.17 -10.30 -11.85
N SER A 203 -0.29 -9.31 -11.76
CA SER A 203 0.30 -8.86 -10.50
C SER A 203 -0.76 -8.26 -9.56
N LEU A 204 -1.60 -7.35 -10.06
CA LEU A 204 -2.69 -6.74 -9.28
C LEU A 204 -3.71 -7.78 -8.78
N MET A 205 -4.03 -8.76 -9.63
CA MET A 205 -4.92 -9.87 -9.26
C MET A 205 -4.32 -10.63 -8.06
N SER A 206 -3.04 -10.96 -8.13
CA SER A 206 -2.33 -11.70 -7.07
C SER A 206 -2.18 -10.91 -5.76
N ASN A 207 -2.01 -9.58 -5.84
CA ASN A 207 -1.84 -8.72 -4.67
C ASN A 207 -3.07 -8.69 -3.77
N ALA A 208 -4.26 -8.98 -4.31
CA ALA A 208 -5.50 -9.07 -3.54
C ALA A 208 -5.43 -10.10 -2.39
N SER A 209 -4.51 -11.07 -2.46
CA SER A 209 -4.30 -12.10 -1.44
C SER A 209 -3.30 -11.72 -0.34
N ALA A 210 -2.44 -10.71 -0.57
CA ALA A 210 -1.21 -10.52 0.20
C ALA A 210 -1.45 -10.19 1.69
N PHE A 211 -2.47 -9.39 2.00
CA PHE A 211 -2.80 -8.91 3.35
C PHE A 211 -4.01 -9.62 3.98
N MET A 212 -4.58 -10.62 3.29
CA MET A 212 -5.81 -11.27 3.73
C MET A 212 -5.60 -12.19 4.95
N ALA A 213 -4.38 -12.71 5.16
CA ALA A 213 -4.04 -13.56 6.30
C ALA A 213 -4.20 -12.84 7.67
N LEU A 214 -3.88 -11.55 7.74
CA LEU A 214 -4.11 -10.72 8.95
C LEU A 214 -5.60 -10.71 9.35
N THR A 215 -6.48 -10.83 8.36
CA THR A 215 -7.93 -10.82 8.60
C THR A 215 -8.41 -12.19 9.10
N VAL A 216 -7.70 -13.27 8.76
CA VAL A 216 -8.01 -14.64 9.20
C VAL A 216 -7.79 -14.80 10.70
N ASP A 217 -6.84 -14.08 11.31
CA ASP A 217 -6.61 -14.07 12.77
C ASP A 217 -7.90 -13.81 13.56
N VAL A 218 -8.79 -12.98 13.02
CA VAL A 218 -10.08 -12.66 13.65
C VAL A 218 -10.94 -13.92 13.83
N PHE A 219 -11.04 -14.75 12.79
CA PHE A 219 -11.82 -15.98 12.83
C PHE A 219 -11.05 -17.11 13.52
N ALA A 220 -9.72 -17.08 13.46
CA ALA A 220 -8.86 -17.95 14.22
C ALA A 220 -9.13 -17.78 15.72
N VAL A 221 -9.21 -16.54 16.19
CA VAL A 221 -9.57 -16.25 17.59
C VAL A 221 -10.99 -16.74 17.93
N LEU A 222 -11.96 -16.50 17.04
CA LEU A 222 -13.34 -16.98 17.25
C LEU A 222 -13.40 -18.51 17.38
N ARG A 223 -12.67 -19.26 16.55
CA ARG A 223 -12.68 -20.73 16.56
C ARG A 223 -11.82 -21.34 17.68
N LEU A 224 -10.64 -20.78 17.95
CA LEU A 224 -9.70 -21.33 18.93
C LEU A 224 -10.10 -21.04 20.37
N TYR A 225 -10.55 -19.81 20.67
CA TYR A 225 -10.70 -19.36 22.06
C TYR A 225 -12.13 -19.13 22.51
N TYR A 226 -13.08 -18.87 21.59
CA TYR A 226 -14.45 -18.47 21.97
C TYR A 226 -15.50 -19.53 21.63
N ASN A 227 -15.62 -19.92 20.36
CA ASN A 227 -16.59 -20.90 19.87
C ASN A 227 -15.90 -21.97 19.01
N PRO A 228 -15.49 -23.11 19.61
CA PRO A 228 -14.88 -24.23 18.89
C PRO A 228 -15.70 -24.76 17.70
N SER A 229 -17.03 -24.57 17.74
CA SER A 229 -17.95 -24.98 16.69
C SER A 229 -18.16 -23.92 15.60
N PHE A 230 -17.34 -22.86 15.55
CA PHE A 230 -17.49 -21.79 14.54
C PHE A 230 -17.33 -22.36 13.12
N PRO A 231 -18.36 -22.26 12.25
CA PRO A 231 -18.41 -23.02 11.01
C PRO A 231 -17.66 -22.36 9.85
N LEU A 232 -17.15 -23.18 8.93
CA LEU A 232 -16.37 -22.73 7.75
C LEU A 232 -17.15 -21.74 6.86
N TRP A 233 -18.44 -21.99 6.62
CA TRP A 233 -19.25 -21.13 5.76
C TRP A 233 -19.35 -19.70 6.30
N ALA A 234 -19.41 -19.55 7.64
CA ALA A 234 -19.51 -18.25 8.28
C ALA A 234 -18.18 -17.49 8.14
N ALA A 235 -17.05 -18.17 8.38
CA ALA A 235 -15.74 -17.59 8.16
C ALA A 235 -15.55 -17.12 6.71
N LEU A 236 -15.94 -17.95 5.73
CA LEU A 236 -15.79 -17.66 4.31
C LEU A 236 -16.62 -16.43 3.90
N LEU A 237 -17.92 -16.39 4.23
CA LEU A 237 -18.79 -15.27 3.85
C LEU A 237 -18.44 -13.99 4.61
N LEU A 238 -18.00 -14.10 5.87
CA LEU A 238 -17.59 -12.95 6.67
C LEU A 238 -16.28 -12.34 6.15
N LEU A 239 -15.30 -13.17 5.78
CA LEU A 239 -14.08 -12.71 5.12
C LEU A 239 -14.37 -12.10 3.75
N LEU A 240 -15.21 -12.76 2.94
CA LEU A 240 -15.65 -12.22 1.65
C LEU A 240 -16.31 -10.85 1.79
N SER A 241 -17.21 -10.70 2.76
CA SER A 241 -17.84 -9.41 3.07
C SER A 241 -16.80 -8.34 3.40
N GLY A 242 -15.84 -8.61 4.31
CA GLY A 242 -14.80 -7.67 4.68
C GLY A 242 -13.91 -7.23 3.51
N GLN A 243 -13.57 -8.16 2.61
CA GLN A 243 -12.71 -7.89 1.46
C GLN A 243 -13.44 -7.13 0.34
N LEU A 244 -14.71 -7.46 0.07
CA LEU A 244 -15.54 -6.71 -0.88
C LEU A 244 -15.89 -5.32 -0.34
N PHE A 245 -16.11 -5.18 0.97
CA PHE A 245 -16.29 -3.89 1.65
C PHE A 245 -15.06 -3.00 1.47
N ALA A 246 -13.87 -3.55 1.71
CA ALA A 246 -12.60 -2.84 1.50
C ALA A 246 -12.43 -2.38 0.04
N TYR A 247 -12.72 -3.27 -0.91
CA TYR A 247 -12.58 -2.98 -2.33
C TYR A 247 -13.58 -1.90 -2.81
N ALA A 248 -14.82 -1.97 -2.33
CA ALA A 248 -15.84 -0.96 -2.59
C ALA A 248 -15.43 0.41 -2.04
N LEU A 249 -14.87 0.44 -0.83
CA LEU A 249 -14.42 1.66 -0.19
C LEU A 249 -13.24 2.32 -0.93
N ALA A 250 -12.29 1.52 -1.41
CA ALA A 250 -11.20 1.99 -2.29
C ALA A 250 -11.74 2.60 -3.60
N GLY A 251 -12.72 1.94 -4.23
CA GLY A 251 -13.34 2.41 -5.46
C GLY A 251 -14.14 3.70 -5.31
N LEU A 252 -14.83 3.88 -4.18
CA LEU A 252 -15.57 5.12 -3.87
C LEU A 252 -14.62 6.28 -3.53
N SER A 253 -13.49 5.99 -2.88
CA SER A 253 -12.49 7.00 -2.50
C SER A 253 -11.50 7.37 -3.63
N ARG A 254 -11.54 6.69 -4.78
CA ARG A 254 -10.58 6.89 -5.89
C ARG A 254 -10.49 8.33 -6.41
N THR A 255 -11.59 9.10 -6.38
CA THR A 255 -11.60 10.49 -6.85
C THR A 255 -10.72 11.38 -5.98
N LEU A 256 -10.52 11.00 -4.71
CA LEU A 256 -9.71 11.73 -3.75
C LEU A 256 -8.32 11.10 -3.56
N LEU A 257 -8.21 9.77 -3.65
CA LEU A 257 -6.97 9.04 -3.34
C LEU A 257 -6.16 8.60 -4.56
N VAL A 258 -6.77 8.48 -5.74
CA VAL A 258 -6.13 7.88 -6.93
C VAL A 258 -5.97 8.90 -8.06
N LEU A 259 -7.03 9.62 -8.41
CA LEU A 259 -7.03 10.55 -9.55
C LEU A 259 -6.17 11.81 -9.34
N PRO A 260 -6.11 12.43 -8.15
CA PRO A 260 -5.32 13.65 -7.98
C PRO A 260 -3.82 13.38 -8.16
N ALA A 261 -3.13 14.30 -8.84
CA ALA A 261 -1.69 14.23 -9.06
C ALA A 261 -0.87 14.22 -7.74
N PRO A 262 -1.22 15.00 -6.69
CA PRO A 262 -0.48 15.01 -5.41
C PRO A 262 -0.50 13.67 -4.66
N MET A 263 -1.44 12.78 -4.98
CA MET A 263 -1.51 11.44 -4.39
C MET A 263 -0.56 10.50 -5.14
N ILE A 264 0.71 10.52 -4.74
CA ILE A 264 1.81 9.85 -5.47
C ILE A 264 1.84 8.33 -5.22
N TRP A 265 1.53 7.89 -4.01
CA TRP A 265 1.74 6.51 -3.56
C TRP A 265 3.17 5.99 -3.85
N PRO A 266 4.20 6.51 -3.14
CA PRO A 266 5.59 6.29 -3.53
C PRO A 266 6.02 4.82 -3.62
N SER A 267 5.49 3.92 -2.78
CA SER A 267 5.75 2.48 -2.87
C SER A 267 5.23 1.84 -4.17
N SER A 268 4.21 2.40 -4.82
CA SER A 268 3.77 1.96 -6.15
C SER A 268 4.80 2.30 -7.24
N LEU A 269 5.64 3.31 -7.04
CA LEU A 269 6.66 3.70 -8.02
C LEU A 269 7.77 2.65 -8.14
N ILE A 270 8.08 1.92 -7.06
CA ILE A 270 9.00 0.77 -7.12
C ILE A 270 8.44 -0.28 -8.09
N ASN A 271 7.18 -0.65 -7.94
CA ASN A 271 6.50 -1.61 -8.82
C ASN A 271 6.42 -1.12 -10.27
N ALA A 272 6.02 0.14 -10.49
CA ALA A 272 5.98 0.74 -11.83
C ALA A 272 7.35 0.72 -12.50
N SER A 273 8.42 1.05 -11.76
CA SER A 273 9.79 1.02 -12.25
C SER A 273 10.25 -0.39 -12.63
N LEU A 274 9.80 -1.42 -11.89
CA LEU A 274 10.15 -2.82 -12.18
C LEU A 274 9.43 -3.32 -13.44
N PHE A 275 8.14 -3.01 -13.61
CA PHE A 275 7.43 -3.31 -14.87
C PHE A 275 8.12 -2.68 -16.08
N ARG A 276 8.50 -1.40 -15.95
CA ARG A 276 9.25 -0.67 -16.98
C ARG A 276 10.61 -1.31 -17.27
N THR A 277 11.29 -1.78 -16.23
CA THR A 277 12.59 -2.46 -16.34
C THR A 277 12.52 -3.79 -17.10
N PHE A 278 11.43 -4.55 -16.93
CA PHE A 278 11.24 -5.81 -17.66
C PHE A 278 10.74 -5.62 -19.10
N HIS A 279 10.04 -4.52 -19.37
CA HIS A 279 9.45 -4.23 -20.67
C HIS A 279 10.10 -3.02 -21.37
N GLU A 280 11.36 -2.71 -21.04
CA GLU A 280 12.13 -1.59 -21.59
C GLU A 280 12.09 -1.57 -23.13
N HIS A 281 12.19 -2.74 -23.77
CA HIS A 281 12.12 -2.88 -25.23
C HIS A 281 10.78 -2.44 -25.83
N GLN A 282 9.66 -2.69 -25.15
CA GLN A 282 8.33 -2.25 -25.62
C GLN A 282 8.21 -0.74 -25.54
N GLU A 283 8.74 -0.13 -24.48
CA GLU A 283 8.75 1.32 -24.33
C GLU A 283 9.57 2.00 -25.43
N THR A 284 10.79 1.52 -25.69
CA THR A 284 11.63 2.06 -26.78
C THR A 284 10.97 1.90 -28.15
N ALA A 285 10.24 0.79 -28.37
CA ALA A 285 9.50 0.57 -29.62
C ALA A 285 8.35 1.57 -29.78
N ILE A 286 7.61 1.86 -28.70
CA ILE A 286 6.53 2.86 -28.69
C ILE A 286 7.09 4.26 -28.96
N GLU A 287 8.20 4.62 -28.32
CA GLU A 287 8.88 5.89 -28.54
C GLU A 287 9.33 6.06 -30.00
N THR A 288 9.93 5.02 -30.57
CA THR A 288 10.37 5.03 -31.96
C THR A 288 9.18 5.17 -32.92
N ALA A 289 8.08 4.44 -32.67
CA ALA A 289 6.87 4.47 -33.50
C ALA A 289 6.18 5.84 -33.50
N GLN A 290 6.10 6.51 -32.34
CA GLN A 290 5.53 7.85 -32.24
C GLN A 290 6.41 8.90 -32.91
N ASN A 291 7.73 8.81 -32.71
CA ASN A 291 8.68 9.70 -33.37
C ASN A 291 8.64 9.54 -34.90
N THR A 292 8.42 8.32 -35.41
CA THR A 292 8.23 8.09 -36.85
C THR A 292 6.94 8.69 -37.40
N ASN A 293 5.86 8.72 -36.61
CA ASN A 293 4.61 9.35 -37.04
C ASN A 293 4.73 10.89 -37.09
N ILE A 294 5.54 11.48 -36.22
CA ILE A 294 5.92 12.91 -36.28
C ILE A 294 6.88 13.17 -37.44
N SER A 295 7.78 12.22 -37.73
CA SER A 295 8.71 12.30 -38.86
C SER A 295 8.10 11.85 -40.19
N ASN A 296 6.79 11.66 -40.33
CA ASN A 296 6.21 11.44 -41.67
C ASN A 296 6.24 12.71 -42.56
N GLY A 297 6.90 13.79 -42.11
CA GLY A 297 7.44 14.86 -42.95
C GLY A 297 8.94 14.74 -43.29
N ILE A 298 9.68 13.76 -42.75
CA ILE A 298 11.11 13.54 -43.00
C ILE A 298 11.39 12.03 -43.07
N ASN A 299 11.70 11.54 -44.27
CA ASN A 299 11.98 10.13 -44.57
C ASN A 299 12.99 9.48 -43.61
N VAL A 300 12.50 8.78 -42.59
CA VAL A 300 13.32 7.89 -41.76
C VAL A 300 13.31 6.49 -42.38
N SER A 301 14.48 6.07 -42.85
CA SER A 301 14.69 4.76 -43.48
C SER A 301 14.35 3.62 -42.53
N ARG A 302 13.47 2.75 -43.02
CA ARG A 302 12.95 1.54 -42.37
C ARG A 302 14.04 0.48 -42.24
N THR A 303 14.68 0.36 -41.08
CA THR A 303 15.45 -0.86 -40.72
C THR A 303 14.71 -1.69 -39.69
N GLN A 304 13.99 -2.68 -40.20
CA GLN A 304 13.34 -3.73 -39.43
C GLN A 304 14.35 -4.86 -39.19
N SER A 305 14.76 -5.12 -37.94
CA SER A 305 15.53 -6.32 -37.60
C SER A 305 14.96 -7.06 -36.39
N ARG A 306 14.16 -8.08 -36.73
CA ARG A 306 14.18 -9.46 -36.23
C ARG A 306 15.00 -9.71 -34.94
N TRP A 307 14.28 -10.09 -33.87
CA TRP A 307 14.71 -10.91 -32.73
C TRP A 307 16.22 -11.24 -32.67
N GLN A 308 16.99 -10.35 -32.06
CA GLN A 308 18.37 -10.63 -31.66
C GLN A 308 18.55 -10.21 -30.21
N TRP A 309 18.89 -11.19 -29.36
CA TRP A 309 19.39 -10.99 -28.00
C TRP A 309 20.74 -10.25 -28.04
N ARG A 310 20.72 -8.96 -28.35
CA ARG A 310 21.92 -8.12 -28.34
C ARG A 310 22.04 -7.46 -26.98
N TRP A 311 22.83 -8.09 -26.11
CA TRP A 311 23.45 -7.47 -24.94
C TRP A 311 24.50 -6.40 -25.31
N ARG A 312 24.32 -5.65 -26.40
CA ARG A 312 25.17 -4.50 -26.72
C ARG A 312 24.54 -3.59 -27.76
N ARG A 313 24.02 -2.45 -27.29
CA ARG A 313 24.17 -1.15 -27.94
C ARG A 313 24.04 -0.04 -26.89
N GLU A 314 25.19 0.54 -26.61
CA GLU A 314 25.39 1.76 -25.84
C GLU A 314 24.83 2.95 -26.65
N GLY A 315 24.09 3.80 -25.96
CA GLY A 315 23.47 5.01 -26.46
C GLY A 315 22.83 5.68 -25.25
N ILE A 316 23.56 6.64 -24.66
CA ILE A 316 23.50 7.16 -23.27
C ILE A 316 24.43 6.35 -22.34
N SER A 317 25.59 6.93 -22.02
CA SER A 317 26.63 6.38 -21.16
C SER A 317 26.08 5.79 -19.86
N GLY A 318 26.06 4.45 -19.72
CA GLY A 318 25.69 3.74 -18.49
C GLY A 318 25.08 2.34 -18.70
N ILE A 319 24.97 1.58 -17.61
CA ILE A 319 24.35 0.24 -17.57
C ILE A 319 22.82 0.35 -17.84
N THR A 320 22.18 -0.60 -18.54
CA THR A 320 20.71 -0.58 -18.73
C THR A 320 19.97 -0.83 -17.41
N ARG A 321 18.70 -0.39 -17.29
CA ARG A 321 17.92 -0.61 -16.06
C ARG A 321 17.80 -2.10 -15.75
N THR A 322 17.57 -2.94 -16.76
CA THR A 322 17.45 -4.39 -16.59
C THR A 322 18.74 -5.03 -16.08
N ARG A 323 19.91 -4.63 -16.59
CA ARG A 323 21.19 -5.18 -16.10
C ARG A 323 21.46 -4.77 -14.66
N PHE A 324 21.22 -3.50 -14.36
CA PHE A 324 21.40 -2.99 -13.01
C PHE A 324 20.48 -3.73 -12.01
N PHE A 325 19.21 -3.95 -12.37
CA PHE A 325 18.28 -4.76 -11.59
C PHE A 325 18.85 -6.15 -11.27
N TRP A 326 19.30 -6.91 -12.29
CA TRP A 326 19.81 -8.26 -12.09
C TRP A 326 21.10 -8.29 -11.25
N MET A 327 21.98 -7.29 -11.38
CA MET A 327 23.16 -7.15 -10.52
C MET A 327 22.77 -6.97 -9.05
N CYS A 328 21.85 -6.05 -8.77
CA CYS A 328 21.36 -5.79 -7.42
C CYS A 328 20.59 -7.00 -6.85
N PHE A 329 19.78 -7.66 -7.67
CA PHE A 329 19.05 -8.87 -7.32
C PHE A 329 19.98 -10.01 -6.89
N VAL A 330 20.97 -10.35 -7.71
CA VAL A 330 21.94 -11.42 -7.39
C VAL A 330 22.80 -11.03 -6.19
N GLY A 331 23.23 -9.76 -6.12
CA GLY A 331 23.99 -9.24 -4.99
C GLY A 331 23.22 -9.36 -3.67
N SER A 332 21.95 -8.92 -3.63
CA SER A 332 21.08 -9.04 -2.47
C SER A 332 20.78 -10.50 -2.10
N PHE A 333 20.50 -11.33 -3.10
CA PHE A 333 20.21 -12.75 -2.91
C PHE A 333 21.37 -13.47 -2.22
N ILE A 334 22.61 -13.25 -2.68
CA ILE A 334 23.81 -13.84 -2.09
C ILE A 334 24.11 -13.20 -0.73
N TRP A 335 24.04 -11.86 -0.63
CA TRP A 335 24.37 -11.15 0.60
C TRP A 335 23.47 -11.60 1.75
N TYR A 336 22.17 -11.79 1.53
CA TYR A 336 21.24 -12.15 2.60
C TYR A 336 21.52 -13.50 3.27
N PHE A 337 22.27 -14.42 2.64
CA PHE A 337 22.75 -15.62 3.36
C PHE A 337 23.67 -15.29 4.54
N VAL A 338 24.39 -14.17 4.45
CA VAL A 338 25.31 -13.73 5.49
C VAL A 338 24.54 -13.30 6.75
N PRO A 339 23.70 -12.23 6.76
CA PRO A 339 22.94 -11.86 7.93
C PRO A 339 21.77 -12.79 8.24
N GLY A 340 21.23 -13.52 7.26
CA GLY A 340 20.08 -14.41 7.47
C GLY A 340 20.43 -15.77 8.10
N TYR A 341 21.63 -16.29 7.81
CA TYR A 341 22.00 -17.66 8.21
C TYR A 341 23.40 -17.81 8.80
N PHE A 342 24.43 -17.35 8.09
CA PHE A 342 25.82 -17.59 8.51
C PHE A 342 26.24 -16.72 9.69
N PHE A 343 25.75 -15.48 9.78
CA PHE A 343 26.14 -14.48 10.76
C PHE A 343 24.94 -13.58 11.12
N GLN A 344 24.02 -14.11 11.91
CA GLN A 344 22.79 -13.43 12.31
C GLN A 344 23.01 -12.18 13.16
N LEU A 345 24.16 -12.07 13.82
CA LEU A 345 24.53 -10.91 14.61
C LEU A 345 24.70 -9.63 13.76
N LEU A 346 24.90 -9.75 12.44
CA LEU A 346 24.89 -8.60 11.52
C LEU A 346 23.49 -8.00 11.31
N SER A 347 22.43 -8.74 11.64
CA SER A 347 21.06 -8.19 11.62
C SER A 347 20.90 -7.10 12.69
N THR A 348 21.57 -7.23 13.83
CA THR A 348 21.51 -6.27 14.93
C THR A 348 22.84 -6.27 15.70
N VAL A 349 23.73 -5.34 15.38
CA VAL A 349 24.99 -5.11 16.08
C VAL A 349 24.79 -3.99 17.10
N SER A 350 24.59 -4.36 18.37
CA SER A 350 24.46 -3.40 19.46
C SER A 350 25.82 -2.98 20.03
N VAL A 351 26.37 -1.87 19.52
CA VAL A 351 27.73 -1.40 19.87
C VAL A 351 27.88 -1.11 21.36
N LEU A 352 26.86 -0.51 21.99
CA LEU A 352 26.88 -0.22 23.43
C LEU A 352 26.97 -1.49 24.29
N CYS A 353 26.29 -2.57 23.91
CA CYS A 353 26.38 -3.84 24.62
C CYS A 353 27.75 -4.50 24.44
N LEU A 354 28.37 -4.36 23.26
CA LEU A 354 29.71 -4.92 23.00
C LEU A 354 30.80 -4.19 23.77
N VAL A 355 30.69 -2.86 23.92
CA VAL A 355 31.65 -2.04 24.67
C VAL A 355 31.49 -2.22 26.19
N ALA A 356 30.25 -2.35 26.67
CA ALA A 356 29.94 -2.44 28.10
C ALA A 356 28.96 -3.58 28.45
N PRO A 357 29.36 -4.86 28.27
CA PRO A 357 28.45 -6.01 28.38
C PRO A 357 27.90 -6.23 29.81
N ASN A 358 28.62 -5.80 30.84
CA ASN A 358 28.24 -5.96 32.24
C ASN A 358 27.43 -4.77 32.80
N ASN A 359 27.22 -3.70 32.00
CA ASN A 359 26.48 -2.54 32.44
C ASN A 359 25.01 -2.64 32.00
N GLN A 360 24.09 -2.77 32.96
CA GLN A 360 22.66 -2.90 32.69
C GLN A 360 22.11 -1.70 31.91
N LEU A 361 22.53 -0.47 32.26
CA LEU A 361 22.07 0.75 31.58
C LEU A 361 22.51 0.76 30.11
N ALA A 362 23.77 0.39 29.83
CA ALA A 362 24.29 0.34 28.47
C ALA A 362 23.56 -0.74 27.63
N ASN A 363 23.25 -1.88 28.23
CA ASN A 363 22.48 -2.95 27.57
C ASN A 363 21.03 -2.53 27.29
N MET A 364 20.35 -1.87 28.23
CA MET A 364 18.99 -1.38 28.03
C MET A 364 18.91 -0.29 26.96
N MET A 365 19.85 0.65 26.94
CA MET A 365 19.88 1.70 25.92
C MET A 365 20.32 1.16 24.55
N GLY A 366 21.26 0.22 24.54
CA GLY A 366 21.94 -0.24 23.33
C GLY A 366 21.32 -1.41 22.59
N ASP A 367 20.51 -2.24 23.25
CA ASP A 367 19.92 -3.42 22.62
C ASP A 367 18.95 -3.01 21.51
N GLY A 368 19.23 -3.48 20.29
CA GLY A 368 18.44 -3.19 19.09
C GLY A 368 17.11 -3.94 18.98
N LYS A 369 16.91 -5.01 19.76
CA LYS A 369 15.70 -5.84 19.75
C LYS A 369 14.83 -5.67 20.99
N ARG A 370 15.46 -5.62 22.17
CA ARG A 370 14.76 -5.57 23.48
C ARG A 370 15.05 -4.31 24.29
N GLY A 371 15.81 -3.37 23.74
CA GLY A 371 16.19 -2.11 24.39
C GLY A 371 15.73 -0.89 23.58
N LEU A 372 16.48 0.21 23.66
CA LEU A 372 16.17 1.44 22.91
C LEU A 372 16.83 1.54 21.52
N GLY A 373 17.71 0.60 21.18
CA GLY A 373 18.44 0.59 19.91
C GLY A 373 19.40 1.77 19.69
N MET A 374 19.84 2.46 20.75
CA MET A 374 20.82 3.54 20.62
C MET A 374 22.18 2.96 20.18
N LEU A 375 22.75 3.48 19.09
CA LEU A 375 23.99 2.97 18.49
C LEU A 375 23.92 1.47 18.12
N ALA A 376 22.73 0.96 17.84
CA ALA A 376 22.55 -0.34 17.21
C ALA A 376 22.59 -0.17 15.67
N PHE A 377 23.36 -1.03 15.00
CA PHE A 377 23.50 -1.00 13.55
C PHE A 377 23.07 -2.32 12.91
N SER A 378 22.55 -2.25 11.70
CA SER A 378 22.21 -3.43 10.90
C SER A 378 22.88 -3.38 9.54
N LEU A 379 23.33 -4.53 9.03
CA LEU A 379 23.75 -4.69 7.63
C LEU A 379 22.77 -5.57 6.85
N ASP A 380 21.58 -5.80 7.40
CA ASP A 380 20.55 -6.64 6.83
C ASP A 380 19.46 -5.81 6.12
N TRP A 381 19.23 -6.11 4.84
CA TRP A 381 18.14 -5.51 4.07
C TRP A 381 16.75 -5.81 4.64
N SER A 382 16.59 -6.93 5.36
CA SER A 382 15.32 -7.26 6.03
C SER A 382 14.95 -6.26 7.15
N VAL A 383 15.96 -5.65 7.77
CA VAL A 383 15.80 -4.59 8.81
C VAL A 383 15.52 -3.24 8.16
N PHE A 384 16.14 -2.96 7.00
CA PHE A 384 15.90 -1.74 6.26
C PHE A 384 14.53 -1.71 5.58
N SER A 385 14.07 -2.83 5.01
CA SER A 385 12.84 -2.92 4.21
C SER A 385 11.91 -3.97 4.81
N ASN A 386 11.25 -3.59 5.90
CA ASN A 386 10.31 -4.45 6.62
C ASN A 386 8.83 -4.12 6.28
N ALA A 387 7.90 -4.98 6.70
CA ALA A 387 6.47 -4.82 6.40
C ALA A 387 5.83 -3.54 7.01
N PHE A 388 6.43 -2.98 8.06
CA PHE A 388 5.87 -1.85 8.81
C PHE A 388 6.37 -0.49 8.31
N LEU A 389 7.68 -0.37 8.10
CA LEU A 389 8.33 0.84 7.61
C LEU A 389 8.43 0.85 6.09
N GLN A 390 8.22 -0.25 5.37
CA GLN A 390 8.41 -0.33 3.92
C GLN A 390 9.81 0.14 3.48
N SER A 391 10.03 0.22 2.15
CA SER A 391 11.32 0.66 1.63
C SER A 391 11.62 2.14 1.99
N PRO A 392 12.79 2.44 2.61
CA PRO A 392 13.21 3.81 2.92
C PRO A 392 13.48 4.62 1.65
N ILE A 393 13.79 3.95 0.55
CA ILE A 393 14.06 4.56 -0.75
C ILE A 393 12.79 5.21 -1.32
N ALA A 394 11.63 4.55 -1.16
CA ALA A 394 10.36 5.10 -1.63
C ALA A 394 9.85 6.28 -0.78
N THR A 395 10.18 6.32 0.50
CA THR A 395 9.64 7.35 1.39
C THR A 395 10.33 8.70 1.17
N PRO A 396 9.57 9.79 0.94
CA PRO A 396 10.13 11.13 0.83
C PRO A 396 10.99 11.51 2.04
N PHE A 397 12.10 12.21 1.81
CA PHE A 397 13.06 12.54 2.86
C PHE A 397 12.42 13.35 4.01
N TRP A 398 11.52 14.29 3.72
CA TRP A 398 10.83 15.05 4.74
C TRP A 398 9.99 14.14 5.66
N ALA A 399 9.32 13.13 5.11
CA ALA A 399 8.49 12.19 5.88
C ALA A 399 9.38 11.32 6.76
N ALA A 400 10.53 10.88 6.25
CA ALA A 400 11.55 10.17 7.01
C ALA A 400 12.06 10.98 8.20
N CYS A 401 12.35 12.28 8.01
CA CYS A 401 12.75 13.18 9.09
C CYS A 401 11.68 13.32 10.16
N ASN A 402 10.42 13.56 9.78
CA ASN A 402 9.31 13.70 10.74
C ASN A 402 9.16 12.43 11.61
N LEU A 403 9.18 11.26 10.96
CA LEU A 403 9.07 9.98 11.64
C LEU A 403 10.24 9.72 12.60
N PHE A 404 11.47 9.98 12.16
CA PHE A 404 12.66 9.80 13.00
C PHE A 404 12.72 10.80 14.15
N ILE A 405 12.30 12.05 13.95
CA ILE A 405 12.18 13.03 15.03
C ILE A 405 11.19 12.54 16.10
N GLY A 406 10.04 12.00 15.69
CA GLY A 406 9.07 11.42 16.61
C GLY A 406 9.67 10.28 17.43
N PHE A 407 10.39 9.37 16.76
CA PHE A 407 11.12 8.28 17.40
C PHE A 407 12.17 8.77 18.40
N VAL A 408 13.03 9.73 18.03
CA VAL A 408 14.07 10.26 18.91
C VAL A 408 13.46 10.96 20.14
N LEU A 409 12.47 11.83 19.94
CA LEU A 409 11.86 12.60 21.02
C LEU A 409 11.15 11.70 22.04
N VAL A 410 10.43 10.69 21.57
CA VAL A 410 9.68 9.80 22.48
C VAL A 410 10.58 8.69 22.99
N PHE A 411 11.22 7.94 22.11
CA PHE A 411 11.87 6.67 22.45
C PHE A 411 13.27 6.85 23.04
N TRP A 412 14.06 7.81 22.54
CA TRP A 412 15.43 8.05 23.04
C TRP A 412 15.51 9.11 24.13
N VAL A 413 14.53 10.00 24.23
CA VAL A 413 14.51 11.08 25.22
C VAL A 413 13.44 10.84 26.28
N ALA A 414 12.17 10.95 25.94
CA ALA A 414 11.10 10.97 26.95
C ALA A 414 10.91 9.63 27.68
N LEU A 415 11.00 8.50 26.95
CA LEU A 415 10.81 7.16 27.50
C LEU A 415 11.87 6.79 28.56
N PRO A 416 13.19 6.88 28.30
CA PRO A 416 14.19 6.62 29.33
C PRO A 416 14.07 7.58 30.52
N ILE A 417 13.79 8.87 30.30
CA ILE A 417 13.55 9.83 31.40
C ILE A 417 12.40 9.35 32.29
N ALA A 418 11.29 8.90 31.71
CA ALA A 418 10.13 8.44 32.47
C ALA A 418 10.36 7.07 33.14
N TYR A 419 11.02 6.14 32.45
CA TYR A 419 11.30 4.80 32.95
C TYR A 419 12.26 4.80 34.14
N PHE A 420 13.39 5.52 34.04
CA PHE A 420 14.38 5.57 35.12
C PHE A 420 13.93 6.41 36.33
N ASN A 421 12.94 7.28 36.16
CA ASN A 421 12.27 7.96 37.28
C ASN A 421 11.10 7.14 37.87
N ASP A 422 10.99 5.87 37.49
CA ASP A 422 9.95 4.93 37.94
C ASP A 422 8.51 5.47 37.76
N LEU A 423 8.26 6.15 36.64
CA LEU A 423 6.92 6.65 36.34
C LEU A 423 5.95 5.47 36.30
N TRP A 424 4.90 5.56 37.11
CA TRP A 424 3.90 4.51 37.28
C TRP A 424 4.46 3.18 37.78
N GLY A 425 5.57 3.14 38.52
CA GLY A 425 6.15 1.86 38.98
C GLY A 425 6.68 0.99 37.84
N SER A 426 7.00 1.60 36.69
CA SER A 426 7.34 0.88 35.46
C SER A 426 8.75 0.31 35.48
N ALA A 427 9.64 0.78 36.35
CA ALA A 427 11.02 0.29 36.42
C ALA A 427 11.11 -1.18 36.90
N THR A 428 10.04 -1.70 37.51
CA THR A 428 9.89 -3.12 37.87
C THR A 428 9.48 -4.02 36.70
N LEU A 429 9.11 -3.43 35.56
CA LEU A 429 8.71 -4.11 34.33
C LEU A 429 9.84 -4.01 33.29
N PRO A 430 9.91 -4.94 32.31
CA PRO A 430 10.85 -4.82 31.20
C PRO A 430 10.61 -3.52 30.41
N LEU A 431 11.70 -2.88 29.97
CA LEU A 431 11.65 -1.62 29.23
C LEU A 431 10.85 -1.75 27.92
N TYR A 432 11.07 -2.85 27.19
CA TYR A 432 10.44 -3.16 25.92
C TYR A 432 9.88 -4.59 25.97
N SER A 433 8.57 -4.74 25.80
CA SER A 433 7.89 -6.05 25.86
C SER A 433 6.48 -5.97 25.28
N ILE A 434 6.07 -7.03 24.57
CA ILE A 434 4.69 -7.24 24.11
C ILE A 434 3.77 -7.83 25.19
N ASN A 435 4.35 -8.37 26.26
CA ASN A 435 3.61 -9.11 27.28
C ASN A 435 2.97 -8.16 28.29
N VAL A 436 1.85 -8.61 28.88
CA VAL A 436 1.17 -7.93 30.00
C VAL A 436 1.54 -8.59 31.33
N PHE A 437 1.56 -7.80 32.39
CA PHE A 437 2.11 -8.15 33.69
C PHE A 437 1.12 -7.91 34.84
N ASN A 438 1.37 -8.56 35.97
CA ASN A 438 0.74 -8.25 37.25
C ASN A 438 1.47 -7.08 37.94
N THR A 439 0.94 -6.63 39.08
CA THR A 439 1.63 -5.66 39.96
C THR A 439 2.98 -6.14 40.45
N ASN A 440 3.20 -7.46 40.50
CA ASN A 440 4.44 -8.07 40.98
C ASN A 440 5.48 -8.28 39.87
N GLY A 441 5.22 -7.80 38.65
CA GLY A 441 6.14 -7.93 37.50
C GLY A 441 6.18 -9.31 36.83
N THR A 442 5.39 -10.27 37.30
CA THR A 442 5.19 -11.57 36.62
C THR A 442 4.19 -11.44 35.48
N GLU A 443 4.29 -12.28 34.45
CA GLU A 443 3.31 -12.31 33.35
C GLU A 443 1.88 -12.55 33.85
N TYR A 444 0.92 -11.86 33.24
CA TYR A 444 -0.47 -11.85 33.65
C TYR A 444 -1.20 -13.12 33.20
N ASN A 445 -1.72 -13.91 34.14
CA ASN A 445 -2.48 -15.12 33.81
C ASN A 445 -3.96 -14.80 33.56
N ILE A 446 -4.32 -14.70 32.29
CA ILE A 446 -5.65 -14.33 31.82
C ILE A 446 -6.74 -15.32 32.29
N SER A 447 -6.43 -16.63 32.33
CA SER A 447 -7.41 -17.66 32.72
C SER A 447 -7.93 -17.49 34.15
N ARG A 448 -7.20 -16.77 35.02
CA ARG A 448 -7.64 -16.51 36.40
C ARG A 448 -8.75 -15.47 36.50
N VAL A 449 -8.93 -14.62 35.50
CA VAL A 449 -9.93 -13.53 35.51
C VAL A 449 -11.10 -13.79 34.57
N MET A 450 -11.21 -15.04 34.08
CA MET A 450 -12.29 -15.48 33.21
C MET A 450 -12.97 -16.70 33.80
N ARG A 451 -14.31 -16.71 33.79
CA ARG A 451 -15.12 -17.92 34.00
C ARG A 451 -15.94 -18.17 32.76
N ASN A 452 -15.74 -19.32 32.10
CA ASN A 452 -16.46 -19.73 30.89
C ASN A 452 -16.47 -18.67 29.76
N GLY A 453 -15.35 -17.98 29.54
CA GLY A 453 -15.23 -16.93 28.51
C GLY A 453 -15.87 -15.59 28.86
N VAL A 454 -16.41 -15.44 30.07
CA VAL A 454 -16.96 -14.19 30.60
C VAL A 454 -16.00 -13.60 31.64
N PHE A 455 -15.90 -12.27 31.66
CA PHE A 455 -15.10 -11.53 32.63
C PHE A 455 -15.63 -11.72 34.06
N ASP A 456 -14.79 -12.19 34.97
CA ASP A 456 -15.12 -12.25 36.40
C ASP A 456 -14.53 -11.04 37.13
N ALA A 457 -15.40 -10.09 37.46
CA ALA A 457 -15.01 -8.85 38.14
C ALA A 457 -14.50 -9.08 39.56
N GLN A 458 -14.94 -10.13 40.25
CA GLN A 458 -14.48 -10.45 41.60
C GLN A 458 -13.10 -11.08 41.54
N ALA A 459 -12.90 -12.07 40.67
CA ALA A 459 -11.58 -12.69 40.47
C ALA A 459 -10.52 -11.68 40.00
N TYR A 460 -10.90 -10.69 39.18
CA TYR A 460 -10.00 -9.59 38.79
C TYR A 460 -9.56 -8.73 39.98
N ARG A 461 -10.49 -8.39 40.89
CA ARG A 461 -10.19 -7.58 42.09
C ARG A 461 -9.30 -8.35 43.07
N GLU A 462 -9.49 -9.65 43.18
CA GLU A 462 -8.70 -10.52 44.06
C GLU A 462 -7.31 -10.86 43.49
N TYR A 463 -7.17 -10.93 42.16
CA TYR A 463 -5.91 -11.30 41.51
C TYR A 463 -4.90 -10.15 41.43
N SER A 464 -5.07 -9.24 40.46
CA SER A 464 -4.28 -8.00 40.34
C SER A 464 -4.81 -7.13 39.19
N PRO A 465 -4.64 -5.81 39.24
CA PRO A 465 -4.87 -4.97 38.07
C PRO A 465 -3.84 -5.25 36.97
N LEU A 466 -4.27 -5.16 35.71
CA LEU A 466 -3.42 -5.40 34.55
C LEU A 466 -2.36 -4.29 34.41
N ARG A 467 -1.10 -4.70 34.22
CA ARG A 467 0.04 -3.80 34.01
C ARG A 467 0.67 -4.08 32.65
N MET A 468 1.27 -3.05 32.06
CA MET A 468 1.96 -3.13 30.77
C MET A 468 3.28 -2.36 30.89
N SER A 469 4.26 -2.69 30.04
CA SER A 469 5.51 -1.94 29.96
C SER A 469 5.22 -0.47 29.67
N LEU A 470 6.11 0.42 30.12
CA LEU A 470 5.93 1.86 29.92
C LEU A 470 5.82 2.20 28.43
N GLU A 471 6.72 1.61 27.65
CA GLU A 471 6.76 1.72 26.20
C GLU A 471 5.41 1.34 25.56
N PHE A 472 4.90 0.14 25.86
CA PHE A 472 3.64 -0.33 25.30
C PHE A 472 2.45 0.55 25.70
N SER A 473 2.44 1.08 26.93
CA SER A 473 1.41 2.03 27.37
C SER A 473 1.47 3.36 26.61
N TRP A 474 2.67 3.87 26.34
CA TRP A 474 2.86 5.15 25.66
C TRP A 474 2.53 5.07 24.18
N VAL A 475 2.79 3.93 23.54
CA VAL A 475 2.36 3.64 22.17
C VAL A 475 0.84 3.83 22.04
N TYR A 476 0.05 3.35 23.01
CA TYR A 476 -1.40 3.59 23.04
C TYR A 476 -1.75 5.07 23.16
N GLY A 477 -1.16 5.79 24.13
CA GLY A 477 -1.45 7.21 24.35
C GLY A 477 -1.07 8.11 23.18
N ILE A 478 0.09 7.86 22.57
CA ILE A 478 0.58 8.60 21.41
C ILE A 478 -0.19 8.21 20.15
N GLY A 479 -0.63 6.96 20.05
CA GLY A 479 -1.53 6.53 19.01
C GLY A 479 -2.90 7.24 19.06
N PHE A 480 -3.45 7.51 20.25
CA PHE A 480 -4.63 8.37 20.39
C PHE A 480 -4.38 9.79 19.88
N ALA A 481 -3.21 10.35 20.20
CA ALA A 481 -2.81 11.67 19.71
C ALA A 481 -2.59 11.69 18.20
N ALA A 482 -1.94 10.66 17.64
CA ALA A 482 -1.67 10.53 16.23
C ALA A 482 -2.97 10.56 15.44
N LEU A 483 -4.00 9.83 15.87
CA LEU A 483 -5.26 9.81 15.15
C LEU A 483 -5.99 11.16 15.17
N MET A 484 -6.16 11.78 16.33
CA MET A 484 -6.82 13.10 16.37
C MET A 484 -6.03 14.14 15.58
N SER A 485 -4.70 14.02 15.58
CA SER A 485 -3.82 14.84 14.78
C SER A 485 -4.07 14.67 13.28
N ILE A 486 -4.27 13.44 12.79
CA ILE A 486 -4.63 13.17 11.39
C ILE A 486 -5.92 13.89 11.00
N LEU A 487 -6.97 13.75 11.81
CA LEU A 487 -8.27 14.35 11.51
C LEU A 487 -8.18 15.87 11.45
N VAL A 488 -7.56 16.50 12.46
CA VAL A 488 -7.39 17.95 12.49
C VAL A 488 -6.48 18.44 11.37
N HIS A 489 -5.37 17.75 11.11
CA HIS A 489 -4.47 18.09 10.02
C HIS A 489 -5.19 18.07 8.67
N ILE A 490 -5.94 17.01 8.36
CA ILE A 490 -6.66 16.92 7.08
C ILE A 490 -7.74 18.01 6.97
N VAL A 491 -8.47 18.32 8.04
CA VAL A 491 -9.45 19.41 8.04
C VAL A 491 -8.78 20.77 7.77
N LEU A 492 -7.64 21.05 8.39
CA LEU A 492 -6.93 22.33 8.26
C LEU A 492 -6.27 22.50 6.88
N TYR A 493 -5.59 21.47 6.37
CA TYR A 493 -4.76 21.56 5.18
C TYR A 493 -5.52 21.18 3.90
N ASN A 494 -6.31 20.11 3.93
CA ASN A 494 -6.96 19.55 2.74
C ASN A 494 -8.47 19.73 2.72
N GLY A 495 -9.09 20.20 3.81
CA GLY A 495 -10.55 20.24 3.97
C GLY A 495 -11.27 21.00 2.86
N LYS A 496 -10.76 22.17 2.46
CA LYS A 496 -11.34 22.97 1.36
C LYS A 496 -11.27 22.24 0.02
N GLU A 497 -10.14 21.60 -0.27
CA GLU A 497 -9.94 20.85 -1.51
C GLU A 497 -10.82 19.60 -1.55
N ILE A 498 -10.91 18.85 -0.46
CA ILE A 498 -11.80 17.68 -0.37
C ILE A 498 -13.25 18.09 -0.66
N VAL A 499 -13.73 19.18 -0.05
CA VAL A 499 -15.10 19.67 -0.28
C VAL A 499 -15.29 20.10 -1.74
N ALA A 500 -14.31 20.77 -2.34
CA ALA A 500 -14.37 21.16 -3.75
C ALA A 500 -14.48 19.93 -4.67
N ARG A 501 -13.61 18.93 -4.49
CA ARG A 501 -13.59 17.70 -5.32
C ARG A 501 -14.82 16.83 -5.13
N VAL A 502 -15.39 16.78 -3.92
CA VAL A 502 -16.64 16.06 -3.66
C VAL A 502 -17.83 16.75 -4.33
N ARG A 503 -17.80 18.07 -4.48
CA ARG A 503 -18.85 18.85 -5.16
C ARG A 503 -18.74 18.80 -6.70
N GLU A 504 -17.57 18.48 -7.24
CA GLU A 504 -17.35 18.41 -8.69
C GLU A 504 -18.10 17.23 -9.35
N THR A 505 -18.91 17.53 -10.36
CA THR A 505 -19.71 16.52 -11.10
C THR A 505 -18.85 15.72 -12.10
N LYS A 506 -17.74 16.28 -12.55
CA LYS A 506 -16.79 15.61 -13.46
C LYS A 506 -15.44 15.51 -12.78
N ALA A 507 -14.84 14.32 -12.79
CA ALA A 507 -13.49 14.12 -12.29
C ALA A 507 -12.51 14.94 -13.14
N LYS A 508 -11.93 15.99 -12.55
CA LYS A 508 -10.82 16.75 -13.13
C LYS A 508 -9.57 15.88 -13.09
N HIS A 509 -8.87 15.78 -14.22
CA HIS A 509 -7.61 15.04 -14.34
C HIS A 509 -6.48 16.07 -14.33
N ASP A 510 -5.68 16.07 -13.27
CA ASP A 510 -4.67 17.10 -13.03
C ASP A 510 -3.30 16.77 -13.65
N ASP A 511 -3.10 15.54 -14.15
CA ASP A 511 -1.82 15.09 -14.73
C ASP A 511 -1.97 14.43 -16.12
N ILE A 512 -0.83 14.26 -16.80
CA ILE A 512 -0.74 13.57 -18.10
C ILE A 512 -1.27 12.14 -18.03
N HIS A 513 -1.05 11.43 -16.92
CA HIS A 513 -1.54 10.07 -16.75
C HIS A 513 -3.05 10.02 -16.69
N GLY A 514 -3.68 10.99 -16.03
CA GLY A 514 -5.12 11.18 -16.05
C GLY A 514 -5.65 11.48 -17.45
N LYS A 515 -4.96 12.32 -18.22
CA LYS A 515 -5.32 12.60 -19.62
C LYS A 515 -5.28 11.32 -20.49
N LEU A 516 -4.22 10.53 -20.38
CA LEU A 516 -4.09 9.24 -21.08
C LEU A 516 -5.17 8.25 -20.66
N MET A 517 -5.57 8.29 -19.38
CA MET A 517 -6.61 7.41 -18.86
C MET A 517 -8.02 7.73 -19.37
N MET A 518 -8.24 8.92 -19.93
CA MET A 518 -9.52 9.29 -20.56
C MET A 518 -9.85 8.43 -21.79
N SER A 519 -8.86 7.82 -22.42
CA SER A 519 -9.08 6.87 -23.53
C SER A 519 -9.78 5.57 -23.08
N TYR A 520 -9.83 5.30 -21.77
CA TYR A 520 -10.46 4.10 -21.23
C TYR A 520 -11.81 4.40 -20.60
N PRO A 521 -12.80 3.49 -20.76
CA PRO A 521 -14.08 3.68 -20.14
C PRO A 521 -13.98 3.54 -18.61
N ALA A 522 -14.32 4.60 -17.89
CA ALA A 522 -14.33 4.60 -16.44
C ALA A 522 -15.38 3.61 -15.85
N VAL A 523 -15.10 3.10 -14.65
CA VAL A 523 -16.08 2.37 -13.83
C VAL A 523 -17.05 3.37 -13.22
N LYS A 524 -18.36 3.10 -13.21
CA LYS A 524 -19.36 3.99 -12.62
C LYS A 524 -19.36 3.88 -11.09
N ALA A 525 -19.56 5.00 -10.38
CA ALA A 525 -19.51 5.03 -8.91
C ALA A 525 -20.56 4.10 -8.25
N TRP A 526 -21.74 3.95 -8.86
CA TRP A 526 -22.80 3.10 -8.32
C TRP A 526 -22.43 1.61 -8.29
N TRP A 527 -21.47 1.14 -9.11
CA TRP A 527 -21.00 -0.25 -9.05
C TRP A 527 -20.33 -0.53 -7.70
N TYR A 528 -19.50 0.41 -7.24
CA TYR A 528 -18.88 0.34 -5.92
C TYR A 528 -19.89 0.56 -4.80
N LEU A 529 -20.88 1.43 -4.98
CA LEU A 529 -21.94 1.63 -3.99
C LEU A 529 -22.77 0.36 -3.77
N VAL A 530 -23.18 -0.32 -4.85
CA VAL A 530 -23.90 -1.60 -4.78
C VAL A 530 -23.03 -2.66 -4.10
N LEU A 531 -21.73 -2.72 -4.44
CA LEU A 531 -20.80 -3.65 -3.80
C LEU A 531 -20.65 -3.37 -2.30
N LEU A 532 -20.56 -2.09 -1.91
CA LEU A 532 -20.48 -1.65 -0.52
C LEU A 532 -21.71 -2.11 0.26
N VAL A 533 -22.91 -1.76 -0.21
CA VAL A 533 -24.17 -2.09 0.47
C VAL A 533 -24.37 -3.61 0.55
N ALA A 534 -24.09 -4.34 -0.54
CA ALA A 534 -24.18 -5.80 -0.55
C ALA A 534 -23.20 -6.44 0.44
N SER A 535 -21.96 -5.94 0.52
CA SER A 535 -20.96 -6.44 1.46
C SER A 535 -21.35 -6.18 2.92
N CYS A 536 -21.85 -4.97 3.25
CA CYS A 536 -22.33 -4.66 4.61
C CYS A 536 -23.51 -5.55 5.03
N ALA A 537 -24.47 -5.73 4.12
CA ALA A 537 -25.64 -6.59 4.37
C ALA A 537 -25.22 -8.05 4.59
N LEU A 538 -24.28 -8.56 3.77
CA LEU A 538 -23.73 -9.91 3.93
C LEU A 538 -23.04 -10.07 5.30
N GLY A 539 -22.24 -9.09 5.72
CA GLY A 539 -21.54 -9.11 7.00
C GLY A 539 -22.48 -9.20 8.20
N ILE A 540 -23.55 -8.41 8.20
CA ILE A 540 -24.60 -8.46 9.25
C ILE A 540 -25.36 -9.79 9.21
N ALA A 541 -25.77 -10.24 8.03
CA ALA A 541 -26.54 -11.48 7.88
C ALA A 541 -25.75 -12.69 8.41
N VAL A 542 -24.45 -12.77 8.09
CA VAL A 542 -23.57 -13.82 8.61
C VAL A 542 -23.36 -13.69 10.11
N GLY A 543 -23.17 -12.46 10.62
CA GLY A 543 -23.01 -12.21 12.04
C GLY A 543 -24.17 -12.70 12.90
N ILE A 544 -25.40 -12.48 12.42
CA ILE A 544 -26.64 -12.95 13.04
C ILE A 544 -26.78 -14.47 12.86
N GLY A 545 -26.61 -14.97 11.64
CA GLY A 545 -26.78 -16.40 11.31
C GLY A 545 -25.79 -17.32 12.02
N ALA A 546 -24.55 -16.87 12.23
CA ALA A 546 -23.50 -17.60 12.94
C ALA A 546 -23.47 -17.36 14.45
N GLN A 547 -24.41 -16.56 14.99
CA GLN A 547 -24.55 -16.26 16.42
C GLN A 547 -23.25 -15.77 17.08
N ILE A 548 -22.54 -14.82 16.44
CA ILE A 548 -21.24 -14.30 16.93
C ILE A 548 -21.37 -13.52 18.25
N GLY A 549 -22.59 -13.13 18.64
CA GLY A 549 -22.88 -12.41 19.88
C GLY A 549 -22.73 -10.90 19.79
N VAL A 550 -22.47 -10.36 18.59
CA VAL A 550 -22.35 -8.92 18.34
C VAL A 550 -23.67 -8.38 17.78
N PRO A 551 -24.25 -7.31 18.35
CA PRO A 551 -25.47 -6.71 17.83
C PRO A 551 -25.26 -6.08 16.45
N TRP A 552 -26.31 -5.99 15.63
CA TRP A 552 -26.24 -5.46 14.26
C TRP A 552 -25.66 -4.05 14.17
N TRP A 553 -25.91 -3.20 15.18
CA TRP A 553 -25.38 -1.84 15.23
C TRP A 553 -23.86 -1.82 15.46
N GLY A 554 -23.29 -2.86 16.06
CA GLY A 554 -21.82 -2.99 16.23
C GLY A 554 -21.10 -3.17 14.90
N TYR A 555 -21.72 -3.87 13.94
CA TYR A 555 -21.24 -3.94 12.56
C TYR A 555 -21.30 -2.57 11.88
N MET A 556 -22.43 -1.87 12.02
CA MET A 556 -22.61 -0.50 11.48
C MET A 556 -21.55 0.48 12.02
N LEU A 557 -21.27 0.43 13.33
CA LEU A 557 -20.21 1.22 13.94
C LEU A 557 -18.84 0.91 13.30
N SER A 558 -18.54 -0.36 13.10
CA SER A 558 -17.27 -0.81 12.50
C SER A 558 -17.12 -0.31 11.05
N PHE A 559 -18.19 -0.38 10.25
CA PHE A 559 -18.21 0.17 8.89
C PHE A 559 -18.05 1.69 8.88
N ALA A 560 -18.74 2.40 9.79
CA ALA A 560 -18.66 3.85 9.88
C ALA A 560 -17.24 4.33 10.19
N ILE A 561 -16.54 3.66 11.12
CA ILE A 561 -15.14 3.96 11.45
C ILE A 561 -14.27 3.83 10.20
N ALA A 562 -14.39 2.74 9.44
CA ALA A 562 -13.61 2.55 8.22
C ALA A 562 -13.91 3.61 7.15
N ILE A 563 -15.19 3.94 6.93
CA ILE A 563 -15.61 4.95 5.96
C ILE A 563 -15.06 6.34 6.29
N VAL A 564 -15.07 6.72 7.57
CA VAL A 564 -14.56 8.02 8.01
C VAL A 564 -13.03 8.08 7.91
N LEU A 565 -12.34 7.01 8.28
CA LEU A 565 -10.87 7.01 8.36
C LEU A 565 -10.17 6.75 7.02
N VAL A 566 -10.83 6.19 6.01
CA VAL A 566 -10.17 5.87 4.73
C VAL A 566 -9.60 7.10 4.02
N ILE A 567 -10.31 8.23 4.01
CA ILE A 567 -9.85 9.44 3.32
C ILE A 567 -8.68 10.09 4.07
N PRO A 568 -8.79 10.41 5.38
CA PRO A 568 -7.69 11.06 6.09
C PRO A 568 -6.42 10.23 6.13
N VAL A 569 -6.55 8.93 6.41
CA VAL A 569 -5.41 8.01 6.48
C VAL A 569 -4.82 7.79 5.09
N GLY A 570 -5.69 7.64 4.07
CA GLY A 570 -5.27 7.47 2.68
C GLY A 570 -4.50 8.65 2.11
N ILE A 571 -4.89 9.89 2.43
CA ILE A 571 -4.15 11.09 2.00
C ILE A 571 -2.74 11.09 2.60
N ILE A 572 -2.62 10.86 3.91
CA ILE A 572 -1.31 10.82 4.57
C ILE A 572 -0.45 9.71 3.99
N GLN A 573 -1.00 8.50 3.79
CA GLN A 573 -0.27 7.39 3.21
C GLN A 573 0.15 7.63 1.76
N ALA A 574 -0.73 8.21 0.94
CA ALA A 574 -0.45 8.51 -0.47
C ALA A 574 0.67 9.54 -0.65
N ILE A 575 0.86 10.47 0.30
CA ILE A 575 1.89 11.52 0.22
C ILE A 575 3.17 11.09 0.96
N SER A 576 3.04 10.56 2.18
CA SER A 576 4.18 10.28 3.06
C SER A 576 4.74 8.85 2.93
N ASN A 577 4.05 7.96 2.22
CA ASN A 577 4.36 6.52 2.19
C ASN A 577 4.41 5.90 3.61
N ARG A 578 3.55 6.39 4.52
CA ARG A 578 3.37 5.86 5.87
C ARG A 578 1.90 5.59 6.13
N GLN A 579 1.60 4.41 6.64
CA GLN A 579 0.26 4.07 7.12
C GLN A 579 0.19 4.32 8.63
N PRO A 580 -0.57 5.33 9.08
CA PRO A 580 -0.80 5.56 10.50
C PRO A 580 -1.47 4.37 11.21
N GLY A 581 -1.29 4.24 12.52
CA GLY A 581 -1.89 3.17 13.32
C GLY A 581 -3.41 3.23 13.35
N LEU A 582 -4.05 2.42 12.52
CA LEU A 582 -5.50 2.42 12.28
C LEU A 582 -6.33 1.77 13.39
N SER A 583 -5.73 0.96 14.26
CA SER A 583 -6.51 0.07 15.12
C SER A 583 -6.99 0.73 16.41
N LEU A 584 -6.22 1.66 16.98
CA LEU A 584 -6.39 2.09 18.37
C LEU A 584 -7.74 2.74 18.71
N VAL A 585 -8.32 3.48 17.77
CA VAL A 585 -9.64 4.11 17.96
C VAL A 585 -10.75 3.10 17.90
N ALA A 586 -10.64 2.20 16.94
CA ALA A 586 -11.62 1.17 16.75
C ALA A 586 -11.62 0.28 18.02
N GLU A 587 -10.42 -0.06 18.52
CA GLU A 587 -10.24 -0.82 19.77
C GLU A 587 -10.79 -0.10 21.00
N LEU A 588 -10.49 1.21 21.17
CA LEU A 588 -11.03 1.99 22.29
C LEU A 588 -12.55 2.12 22.24
N LEU A 589 -13.11 2.53 21.09
CA LEU A 589 -14.55 2.69 20.92
C LEU A 589 -15.28 1.37 21.11
N SER A 590 -14.74 0.27 20.57
CA SER A 590 -15.25 -1.07 20.81
C SER A 590 -15.26 -1.41 22.29
N GLY A 591 -14.17 -1.13 22.99
CA GLY A 591 -14.06 -1.46 24.41
C GLY A 591 -15.03 -0.70 25.30
N VAL A 592 -15.33 0.57 24.96
CA VAL A 592 -16.33 1.38 25.67
C VAL A 592 -17.75 0.90 25.37
N VAL A 593 -18.05 0.62 24.10
CA VAL A 593 -19.42 0.41 23.61
C VAL A 593 -19.85 -1.07 23.67
N LEU A 594 -18.94 -2.01 23.42
CA LEU A 594 -19.16 -3.46 23.41
C LEU A 594 -18.42 -4.13 24.59
N GLN A 595 -18.44 -3.48 25.75
CA GLN A 595 -17.79 -4.01 26.95
C GLN A 595 -18.43 -5.35 27.38
N GLY A 596 -17.59 -6.30 27.75
CA GLY A 596 -17.99 -7.66 28.14
C GLY A 596 -18.21 -8.61 26.96
N ILE A 597 -18.18 -8.13 25.72
CA ILE A 597 -18.34 -8.96 24.51
C ILE A 597 -17.00 -9.02 23.76
N PRO A 598 -16.14 -10.02 24.04
CA PRO A 598 -14.83 -10.10 23.42
C PRO A 598 -14.89 -10.34 21.90
N THR A 599 -15.94 -11.02 21.41
CA THR A 599 -16.18 -11.21 19.97
C THR A 599 -16.52 -9.90 19.25
N GLY A 600 -16.94 -8.84 19.99
CA GLY A 600 -17.12 -7.49 19.46
C GLY A 600 -15.83 -6.89 18.93
N TYR A 601 -14.72 -7.13 19.63
CA TYR A 601 -13.39 -6.68 19.22
C TYR A 601 -13.00 -7.33 17.90
N SER A 602 -13.26 -8.63 17.75
CA SER A 602 -12.97 -9.39 16.54
C SER A 602 -13.65 -8.77 15.30
N ILE A 603 -14.96 -8.50 15.37
CA ILE A 603 -15.71 -7.90 14.26
C ILE A 603 -15.23 -6.49 13.93
N LEU A 604 -14.96 -5.69 14.94
CA LEU A 604 -14.50 -4.33 14.72
C LEU A 604 -13.04 -4.30 14.22
N LYS A 605 -12.18 -5.22 14.65
CA LYS A 605 -10.82 -5.36 14.11
C LYS A 605 -10.87 -5.78 12.64
N LEU A 606 -11.78 -6.69 12.29
CA LEU A 606 -12.03 -7.10 10.91
C LEU A 606 -12.40 -5.90 10.01
N TYR A 607 -13.47 -5.19 10.33
CA TYR A 607 -13.98 -4.13 9.43
C TYR A 607 -13.33 -2.76 9.65
N GLY A 608 -13.08 -2.36 10.90
CA GLY A 608 -12.53 -1.07 11.25
C GLY A 608 -11.01 -0.94 11.00
N HIS A 609 -10.27 -2.06 11.05
CA HIS A 609 -8.82 -2.07 10.81
C HIS A 609 -8.42 -2.91 9.59
N GLY A 610 -8.77 -4.20 9.54
CA GLY A 610 -8.37 -5.11 8.47
C GLY A 610 -8.88 -4.66 7.10
N SER A 611 -10.18 -4.45 6.97
CA SER A 611 -10.78 -3.93 5.73
C SER A 611 -10.29 -2.53 5.37
N LEU A 612 -9.99 -1.68 6.36
CA LEU A 612 -9.48 -0.33 6.10
C LEU A 612 -8.06 -0.37 5.53
N ALA A 613 -7.16 -1.16 6.14
CA ALA A 613 -5.81 -1.38 5.62
C ALA A 613 -5.85 -1.97 4.22
N GLN A 614 -6.73 -2.93 3.99
CA GLN A 614 -6.93 -3.52 2.66
C GLN A 614 -7.48 -2.51 1.65
N ALA A 615 -8.42 -1.63 2.04
CA ALA A 615 -8.96 -0.59 1.17
C ALA A 615 -7.85 0.36 0.68
N LEU A 616 -6.90 0.71 1.57
CA LEU A 616 -5.74 1.52 1.22
C LEU A 616 -4.80 0.78 0.26
N SER A 617 -4.57 -0.53 0.46
CA SER A 617 -3.82 -1.35 -0.49
C SER A 617 -4.50 -1.44 -1.86
N TYR A 618 -5.83 -1.55 -1.91
CA TYR A 618 -6.58 -1.54 -3.17
C TYR A 618 -6.54 -0.16 -3.85
N ALA A 619 -6.58 0.94 -3.09
CA ALA A 619 -6.39 2.28 -3.64
C ALA A 619 -4.97 2.45 -4.23
N GLN A 620 -3.96 1.92 -3.54
CA GLN A 620 -2.59 1.87 -4.02
C GLN A 620 -2.45 1.07 -5.33
N ASP A 621 -3.13 -0.07 -5.44
CA ASP A 621 -3.20 -0.88 -6.66
C ASP A 621 -3.90 -0.14 -7.80
N MET A 622 -4.99 0.57 -7.52
CA MET A 622 -5.68 1.41 -8.51
C MET A 622 -4.78 2.54 -9.00
N LYS A 623 -3.95 3.13 -8.12
CA LYS A 623 -2.94 4.13 -8.54
C LYS A 623 -1.85 3.51 -9.40
N LEU A 624 -1.33 2.33 -9.03
CA LEU A 624 -0.38 1.61 -9.87
C LEU A 624 -0.97 1.30 -11.25
N ALA A 625 -2.23 0.86 -11.31
CA ALA A 625 -2.96 0.62 -12.55
C ALA A 625 -3.12 1.90 -13.38
N HIS A 626 -3.40 3.03 -12.72
CA HIS A 626 -3.47 4.36 -13.36
C HIS A 626 -2.11 4.75 -13.97
N TYR A 627 -1.01 4.54 -13.24
CA TYR A 627 0.34 4.78 -13.74
C TYR A 627 0.72 3.86 -14.90
N MET A 628 0.24 2.62 -14.93
CA MET A 628 0.53 1.66 -16.01
C MET A 628 -0.52 1.67 -17.13
N LYS A 629 -1.46 2.63 -17.11
CA LYS A 629 -2.53 2.82 -18.10
C LYS A 629 -3.36 1.56 -18.36
N ILE A 630 -3.74 0.90 -17.27
CA ILE A 630 -4.60 -0.28 -17.31
C ILE A 630 -6.07 0.15 -17.33
N PRO A 631 -6.92 -0.40 -18.23
CA PRO A 631 -8.33 -0.07 -18.25
C PRO A 631 -9.00 -0.32 -16.88
N PRO A 632 -9.67 0.68 -16.27
CA PRO A 632 -10.21 0.55 -14.90
C PRO A 632 -11.23 -0.58 -14.72
N ARG A 633 -11.99 -0.91 -15.77
CA ARG A 633 -12.94 -2.03 -15.75
C ARG A 633 -12.23 -3.39 -15.63
N HIS A 634 -11.05 -3.53 -16.21
CA HIS A 634 -10.27 -4.76 -16.13
C HIS A 634 -9.70 -4.93 -14.73
N VAL A 635 -9.20 -3.85 -14.12
CA VAL A 635 -8.75 -3.84 -12.72
C VAL A 635 -9.87 -4.32 -11.80
N LEU A 636 -11.09 -3.80 -11.96
CA LEU A 636 -12.26 -4.23 -11.20
C LEU A 636 -12.52 -5.74 -11.31
N ILE A 637 -12.59 -6.27 -12.52
CA ILE A 637 -12.89 -7.69 -12.74
C ILE A 637 -11.81 -8.56 -12.10
N TYR A 638 -10.53 -8.26 -12.36
CA TYR A 638 -9.42 -9.08 -11.91
C TYR A 638 -9.25 -9.02 -10.39
N GLN A 639 -9.36 -7.85 -9.76
CA GLN A 639 -9.26 -7.77 -8.30
C GLN A 639 -10.43 -8.47 -7.61
N VAL A 640 -11.67 -8.33 -8.12
CA VAL A 640 -12.82 -9.06 -7.55
C VAL A 640 -12.64 -10.57 -7.69
N VAL A 641 -12.23 -11.07 -8.87
CA VAL A 641 -11.95 -12.51 -9.06
C VAL A 641 -10.81 -12.97 -8.14
N GLY A 642 -9.75 -12.17 -8.00
CA GLY A 642 -8.66 -12.42 -7.07
C GLY A 642 -9.14 -12.54 -5.62
N ILE A 643 -10.02 -11.65 -5.17
CA ILE A 643 -10.64 -11.69 -3.84
C ILE A 643 -11.38 -13.02 -3.64
N PHE A 644 -12.27 -13.40 -4.56
CA PHE A 644 -13.04 -14.65 -4.42
C PHE A 644 -12.15 -15.89 -4.28
N ILE A 645 -11.13 -16.01 -5.12
CA ILE A 645 -10.20 -17.17 -5.09
C ILE A 645 -9.40 -17.15 -3.79
N SER A 646 -8.89 -15.99 -3.38
CA SER A 646 -8.06 -15.84 -2.18
C SER A 646 -8.84 -16.20 -0.91
N VAL A 647 -10.07 -15.70 -0.79
CA VAL A 647 -10.94 -15.96 0.36
C VAL A 647 -11.20 -17.45 0.51
N ILE A 648 -11.49 -18.15 -0.59
CA ILE A 648 -11.73 -19.61 -0.56
C ILE A 648 -10.46 -20.34 -0.11
N ILE A 649 -9.31 -20.07 -0.74
CA ILE A 649 -8.08 -20.79 -0.46
C ILE A 649 -7.61 -20.55 0.98
N GLN A 650 -7.54 -19.29 1.42
CA GLN A 650 -7.02 -18.97 2.76
C GLN A 650 -7.93 -19.50 3.87
N THR A 651 -9.25 -19.31 3.73
CA THR A 651 -10.19 -19.79 4.76
C THR A 651 -10.19 -21.32 4.84
N CYS A 652 -10.28 -22.02 3.70
CA CYS A 652 -10.26 -23.48 3.68
C CYS A 652 -8.93 -24.03 4.21
N LEU A 653 -7.80 -23.40 3.87
CA LEU A 653 -6.49 -23.81 4.35
C LEU A 653 -6.36 -23.61 5.86
N PHE A 654 -6.81 -22.48 6.40
CA PHE A 654 -6.80 -22.24 7.84
C PHE A 654 -7.61 -23.30 8.60
N PHE A 655 -8.83 -23.61 8.15
CA PHE A 655 -9.67 -24.65 8.75
C PHE A 655 -9.04 -26.04 8.61
N TRP A 656 -8.36 -26.31 7.49
CA TRP A 656 -7.63 -27.56 7.34
C TRP A 656 -6.43 -27.65 8.30
N LEU A 657 -5.69 -26.56 8.53
CA LEU A 657 -4.55 -26.52 9.44
C LEU A 657 -4.97 -26.76 10.90
N ILE A 658 -5.98 -26.04 11.38
CA ILE A 658 -6.46 -26.16 12.77
C ILE A 658 -7.03 -27.55 13.08
N ASP A 659 -7.69 -28.20 12.10
CA ASP A 659 -8.30 -29.52 12.30
C ASP A 659 -7.27 -30.67 12.20
N ARG A 660 -6.14 -30.46 11.52
CA ARG A 660 -5.11 -31.49 11.30
C ARG A 660 -3.91 -31.38 12.23
N ILE A 661 -3.57 -30.19 12.68
CA ILE A 661 -2.38 -29.94 13.50
C ILE A 661 -2.78 -29.96 14.97
N PRO A 662 -2.39 -31.00 15.74
CA PRO A 662 -2.69 -31.05 17.16
C PRO A 662 -1.92 -29.94 17.90
N ASN A 663 -2.56 -29.33 18.89
CA ASN A 663 -1.99 -28.29 19.75
C ASN A 663 -1.49 -27.04 18.99
N MET A 664 -2.07 -26.73 17.83
CA MET A 664 -1.80 -25.47 17.14
C MET A 664 -2.06 -24.27 18.07
N CYS A 665 -1.17 -23.29 18.07
CA CYS A 665 -1.21 -22.08 18.92
C CYS A 665 -1.03 -22.32 20.43
N LEU A 666 -0.76 -23.56 20.87
CA LEU A 666 -0.42 -23.89 22.26
C LEU A 666 1.11 -24.04 22.44
N PRO A 667 1.65 -23.97 23.67
CA PRO A 667 3.08 -24.08 23.94
C PRO A 667 3.75 -25.36 23.40
N GLY A 668 2.99 -26.45 23.26
CA GLY A 668 3.46 -27.72 22.67
C GLY A 668 3.35 -27.81 21.15
N GLY A 669 2.88 -26.77 20.47
CA GLY A 669 2.55 -26.75 19.03
C GLY A 669 3.69 -26.35 18.09
N TYR A 670 4.93 -26.22 18.56
CA TYR A 670 6.05 -25.73 17.75
C TYR A 670 6.21 -26.54 16.45
N PRO A 671 6.27 -25.90 15.26
CA PRO A 671 6.53 -24.47 15.01
C PRO A 671 5.28 -23.56 14.89
N TRP A 672 4.08 -24.06 15.18
CA TRP A 672 2.79 -23.36 15.01
C TRP A 672 2.39 -22.61 16.27
N VAL A 673 3.07 -21.48 16.51
CA VAL A 673 2.92 -20.67 17.74
C VAL A 673 1.82 -19.61 17.62
N CYS A 674 1.43 -19.22 16.41
CA CYS A 674 0.34 -18.27 16.15
C CYS A 674 0.52 -16.92 16.86
N ARG A 675 1.69 -16.27 16.69
CA ARG A 675 2.02 -15.02 17.39
C ARG A 675 0.99 -13.90 17.13
N SER A 676 0.55 -13.75 15.88
CA SER A 676 -0.42 -12.71 15.49
C SER A 676 -1.81 -13.01 16.09
N THR A 677 -2.31 -14.23 15.94
CA THR A 677 -3.57 -14.68 16.54
C THR A 677 -3.60 -14.50 18.06
N ASN A 678 -2.52 -14.85 18.76
CA ASN A 678 -2.38 -14.62 20.21
C ASN A 678 -2.41 -13.14 20.60
N LEU A 679 -1.86 -12.26 19.75
CA LEU A 679 -1.91 -10.80 19.94
C LEU A 679 -3.34 -10.28 19.77
N VAL A 680 -4.06 -10.74 18.74
CA VAL A 680 -5.48 -10.40 18.53
C VAL A 680 -6.34 -10.91 19.70
N TYR A 681 -6.06 -12.11 20.20
CA TYR A 681 -6.74 -12.66 21.38
C TYR A 681 -6.49 -11.82 22.63
N SER A 682 -5.22 -11.52 22.94
CA SER A 682 -4.84 -10.71 24.11
C SER A 682 -5.44 -9.31 24.05
N ALA A 683 -5.44 -8.69 22.87
CA ALA A 683 -6.07 -7.38 22.66
C ALA A 683 -7.60 -7.42 22.83
N SER A 684 -8.28 -8.49 22.39
CA SER A 684 -9.73 -8.66 22.61
C SER A 684 -10.09 -8.68 24.11
N ILE A 685 -9.19 -9.19 24.93
CA ILE A 685 -9.35 -9.23 26.40
C ILE A 685 -9.14 -7.85 27.01
N ILE A 686 -8.05 -7.16 26.65
CA ILE A 686 -7.71 -5.84 27.19
C ILE A 686 -8.84 -4.85 26.86
N TRP A 687 -9.24 -4.80 25.59
CA TRP A 687 -10.16 -3.78 25.10
C TRP A 687 -11.61 -4.12 25.38
N ASN A 688 -12.09 -5.32 25.08
CA ASN A 688 -13.52 -5.61 25.20
C ASN A 688 -13.88 -6.37 26.47
N LEU A 689 -13.06 -7.32 26.93
CA LEU A 689 -13.40 -8.15 28.09
C LEU A 689 -13.25 -7.36 29.42
N ILE A 690 -12.08 -6.78 29.65
CA ILE A 690 -11.79 -5.95 30.83
C ILE A 690 -12.44 -4.58 30.66
N GLY A 691 -12.20 -3.96 29.50
CA GLY A 691 -12.72 -2.66 29.13
C GLY A 691 -11.72 -1.52 29.38
N PRO A 692 -11.65 -0.51 28.49
CA PRO A 692 -10.76 0.64 28.64
C PRO A 692 -11.08 1.49 29.87
N VAL A 693 -12.33 1.45 30.36
CA VAL A 693 -12.71 2.16 31.60
C VAL A 693 -11.94 1.62 32.80
N LYS A 694 -11.61 0.32 32.86
CA LYS A 694 -10.80 -0.24 33.96
C LYS A 694 -9.30 -0.05 33.75
N VAL A 695 -8.85 -0.02 32.49
CA VAL A 695 -7.43 0.10 32.15
C VAL A 695 -6.96 1.56 32.14
N PHE A 696 -7.76 2.49 31.61
CA PHE A 696 -7.43 3.91 31.44
C PHE A 696 -8.36 4.86 32.23
N GLY A 697 -9.36 4.35 32.95
CA GLY A 697 -10.26 5.19 33.73
C GLY A 697 -9.66 5.70 35.05
N GLU A 698 -10.50 6.36 35.84
CA GLU A 698 -10.12 6.98 37.11
C GLU A 698 -9.56 5.94 38.08
N GLY A 699 -8.40 6.25 38.68
CA GLY A 699 -7.67 5.36 39.60
C GLY A 699 -6.66 4.43 38.94
N SER A 700 -6.59 4.37 37.61
CA SER A 700 -5.50 3.68 36.90
C SER A 700 -4.28 4.59 36.69
N PRO A 701 -3.04 4.08 36.80
CA PRO A 701 -1.85 4.84 36.42
C PRO A 701 -1.86 5.30 34.95
N TYR A 702 -2.62 4.63 34.08
CA TYR A 702 -2.66 4.90 32.65
C TYR A 702 -3.68 5.98 32.25
N SER A 703 -4.47 6.51 33.20
CA SER A 703 -5.46 7.54 32.92
C SER A 703 -4.91 8.79 32.20
N PRO A 704 -3.69 9.28 32.50
CA PRO A 704 -3.12 10.41 31.79
C PRO A 704 -2.96 10.21 30.27
N LEU A 705 -2.91 8.97 29.78
CA LEU A 705 -2.76 8.67 28.35
C LEU A 705 -4.00 9.12 27.54
N LEU A 706 -5.17 9.25 28.17
CA LEU A 706 -6.37 9.78 27.51
C LEU A 706 -6.23 11.26 27.11
N TRP A 707 -5.33 12.02 27.74
CA TRP A 707 -4.98 13.37 27.29
C TRP A 707 -4.36 13.37 25.89
N GLY A 708 -3.87 12.23 25.41
CA GLY A 708 -3.44 12.03 24.03
C GLY A 708 -4.47 12.52 23.02
N PHE A 709 -5.78 12.31 23.26
CA PHE A 709 -6.84 12.84 22.38
C PHE A 709 -6.79 14.36 22.24
N LEU A 710 -6.68 15.08 23.37
CA LEU A 710 -6.62 16.53 23.36
C LEU A 710 -5.31 17.03 22.74
N PHE A 711 -4.17 16.43 23.10
CA PHE A 711 -2.89 16.77 22.50
C PHE A 711 -2.90 16.58 20.98
N GLY A 712 -3.49 15.49 20.50
CA GLY A 712 -3.65 15.25 19.06
C GLY A 712 -4.48 16.32 18.35
N ILE A 713 -5.55 16.84 18.99
CA ILE A 713 -6.35 17.94 18.43
C ILE A 713 -5.54 19.24 18.39
N VAL A 714 -4.83 19.55 19.48
CA VAL A 714 -4.19 20.85 19.67
C VAL A 714 -2.88 20.95 18.88
N LEU A 715 -2.04 19.92 18.85
CA LEU A 715 -0.68 19.99 18.29
C LEU A 715 -0.59 20.45 16.82
N PRO A 716 -1.48 20.05 15.88
CA PRO A 716 -1.43 20.54 14.51
C PRO A 716 -1.73 22.04 14.35
N ILE A 717 -2.51 22.63 15.26
CA ILE A 717 -3.02 23.99 15.13
C ILE A 717 -1.88 25.03 15.19
N PRO A 718 -0.98 25.02 16.20
CA PRO A 718 0.16 25.94 16.23
C PRO A 718 1.06 25.84 14.99
N VAL A 719 1.33 24.61 14.52
CA VAL A 719 2.18 24.40 13.33
C VAL A 719 1.52 24.99 12.09
N TYR A 720 0.21 24.78 11.92
CA TYR A 720 -0.55 25.37 10.82
C TYR A 720 -0.56 26.90 10.84
N LEU A 721 -0.77 27.51 12.01
CA LEU A 721 -0.71 28.97 12.16
C LEU A 721 0.70 29.51 11.89
N LEU A 722 1.74 28.79 12.33
CA LEU A 722 3.13 29.17 12.09
C LEU A 722 3.49 29.10 10.61
N GLN A 723 3.06 28.05 9.91
CA GLN A 723 3.26 27.90 8.46
C GLN A 723 2.58 29.03 7.66
N ARG A 724 1.38 29.46 8.08
CA ARG A 724 0.70 30.61 7.47
C ARG A 724 1.35 31.94 7.78
N LYS A 725 1.91 32.11 8.99
CA LYS A 725 2.59 33.35 9.38
C LYS A 725 3.94 33.51 8.68
N PHE A 726 4.63 32.41 8.37
CA PHE A 726 5.94 32.41 7.75
C PHE A 726 5.96 31.60 6.44
N PRO A 727 5.22 32.02 5.39
CA PRO A 727 5.11 31.27 4.14
C PRO A 727 6.44 31.14 3.39
N ASN A 728 7.36 32.09 3.59
CA ASN A 728 8.68 32.11 2.95
C ASN A 728 9.65 31.03 3.48
N GLN A 729 9.36 30.42 4.63
CA GLN A 729 10.24 29.43 5.26
C GLN A 729 9.93 28.02 4.73
N THR A 730 10.74 27.54 3.79
CA THR A 730 10.52 26.26 3.10
C THR A 730 10.58 25.03 4.02
N TRP A 731 11.45 25.03 5.03
CA TRP A 731 11.56 23.91 5.98
C TRP A 731 10.30 23.73 6.83
N LEU A 732 9.61 24.83 7.14
CA LEU A 732 8.43 24.81 8.00
C LEU A 732 7.24 24.14 7.30
N LYS A 733 7.13 24.29 5.97
CA LYS A 733 6.12 23.60 5.13
C LYS A 733 6.24 22.07 5.18
N HIS A 734 7.37 21.53 5.62
CA HIS A 734 7.66 20.10 5.68
C HIS A 734 7.41 19.45 7.05
N ILE A 735 6.79 20.17 8.00
CA ILE A 735 6.47 19.63 9.33
C ILE A 735 5.05 19.07 9.32
N TYR A 736 4.93 17.77 9.60
CA TYR A 736 3.68 17.03 9.64
C TYR A 736 3.53 16.34 10.99
N ILE A 737 2.84 17.00 11.93
CA ILE A 737 2.56 16.45 13.26
C ILE A 737 1.98 15.01 13.23
N PRO A 738 1.01 14.68 12.34
CA PRO A 738 0.50 13.31 12.29
C PRO A 738 1.58 12.26 11.97
N VAL A 739 2.55 12.61 11.12
CA VAL A 739 3.65 11.72 10.73
C VAL A 739 4.66 11.59 11.86
N ILE A 740 4.94 12.67 12.60
CA ILE A 740 5.79 12.65 13.80
C ILE A 740 5.19 11.71 14.85
N LEU A 741 3.90 11.86 15.17
CA LEU A 741 3.22 11.04 16.18
C LEU A 741 3.06 9.57 15.74
N SER A 742 2.98 9.31 14.43
CA SER A 742 2.91 7.95 13.90
C SER A 742 4.24 7.19 14.00
N GLY A 743 5.35 7.87 14.30
CA GLY A 743 6.69 7.30 14.27
C GLY A 743 7.02 6.26 15.33
N ILE A 744 6.12 5.99 16.28
CA ILE A 744 6.31 4.96 17.30
C ILE A 744 5.18 3.92 17.35
N VAL A 745 4.12 4.12 16.56
CA VAL A 745 2.88 3.32 16.69
C VAL A 745 3.07 1.86 16.22
N GLY A 746 4.20 1.55 15.58
CA GLY A 746 4.58 0.18 15.21
C GLY A 746 5.42 -0.58 16.25
N LEU A 747 5.77 0.07 17.37
CA LEU A 747 6.48 -0.53 18.51
C LEU A 747 5.44 -0.96 19.56
N PRO A 748 5.56 -2.12 20.22
CA PRO A 748 6.09 -3.40 19.73
C PRO A 748 5.05 -4.09 18.80
N PRO A 749 5.43 -5.04 17.90
CA PRO A 749 6.55 -5.98 17.96
C PRO A 749 7.81 -5.59 17.17
N MET A 750 7.86 -4.42 16.54
CA MET A 750 8.99 -4.04 15.69
C MET A 750 10.28 -3.77 16.50
N PRO A 751 11.42 -4.38 16.17
CA PRO A 751 12.69 -4.06 16.83
C PRO A 751 13.03 -2.56 16.72
N PRO A 752 13.46 -1.90 17.81
CA PRO A 752 13.78 -0.47 17.77
C PRO A 752 14.94 -0.07 16.85
N VAL A 753 15.86 -0.98 16.55
CA VAL A 753 16.97 -0.76 15.58
C VAL A 753 16.48 -0.44 14.17
N ASP A 754 15.26 -0.84 13.82
CA ASP A 754 14.70 -0.65 12.48
C ASP A 754 14.60 0.85 12.15
N PHE A 755 14.21 1.71 13.10
CA PHE A 755 14.05 3.15 12.89
C PHE A 755 15.32 3.90 12.51
N PRO A 756 16.41 3.88 13.32
CA PRO A 756 17.65 4.59 12.98
C PRO A 756 18.29 4.05 11.70
N MET A 757 18.24 2.74 11.47
CA MET A 757 18.81 2.11 10.27
C MET A 757 18.01 2.46 9.01
N TRP A 758 16.68 2.41 9.10
CA TRP A 758 15.77 2.84 8.04
C TRP A 758 15.97 4.32 7.69
N PHE A 759 16.06 5.20 8.71
CA PHE A 759 16.31 6.63 8.50
C PHE A 759 17.68 6.91 7.87
N LEU A 760 18.74 6.25 8.36
CA LEU A 760 20.09 6.41 7.83
C LEU A 760 20.14 6.05 6.34
N PHE A 761 19.52 4.94 5.95
CA PHE A 761 19.46 4.53 4.55
C PHE A 761 18.65 5.53 3.70
N GLY A 762 17.50 5.98 4.21
CA GLY A 762 16.70 7.04 3.58
C GLY A 762 17.48 8.35 3.41
N PHE A 763 18.27 8.75 4.40
CA PHE A 763 19.13 9.94 4.33
C PHE A 763 20.21 9.81 3.24
N VAL A 764 20.89 8.67 3.17
CA VAL A 764 21.91 8.45 2.12
C VAL A 764 21.30 8.53 0.73
N PHE A 765 20.20 7.82 0.46
CA PHE A 765 19.63 7.75 -0.90
C PHE A 765 18.81 8.99 -1.27
N ASN A 766 17.94 9.47 -0.38
CA ASN A 766 16.99 10.53 -0.69
C ASN A 766 17.50 11.94 -0.39
N PHE A 767 18.59 12.10 0.38
CA PHE A 767 19.24 13.39 0.60
C PHE A 767 20.61 13.49 -0.06
N ILE A 768 21.57 12.59 0.25
CA ILE A 768 22.93 12.70 -0.29
C ILE A 768 22.96 12.37 -1.79
N ILE A 769 22.57 11.15 -2.16
CA ILE A 769 22.65 10.67 -3.54
C ILE A 769 21.75 11.50 -4.46
N ARG A 770 20.53 11.82 -4.01
CA ARG A 770 19.62 12.69 -4.78
C ARG A 770 20.21 14.07 -5.07
N ARG A 771 21.02 14.64 -4.15
CA ARG A 771 21.61 15.98 -4.29
C ARG A 771 22.91 15.99 -5.10
N TYR A 772 23.80 15.01 -4.88
CA TYR A 772 25.12 14.98 -5.52
C TYR A 772 25.17 14.14 -6.81
N TRP A 773 24.35 13.10 -6.92
CA TRP A 773 24.29 12.19 -8.08
C TRP A 773 22.86 12.05 -8.60
N HIS A 774 22.26 13.19 -8.90
CA HIS A 774 20.85 13.30 -9.28
C HIS A 774 20.47 12.41 -10.48
N SER A 775 21.26 12.41 -11.56
CA SER A 775 20.99 11.59 -12.74
C SER A 775 21.04 10.07 -12.46
N TRP A 776 21.90 9.65 -11.53
CA TRP A 776 21.94 8.25 -11.09
C TRP A 776 20.67 7.91 -10.29
N TRP A 777 20.27 8.79 -9.38
CA TRP A 777 19.08 8.64 -8.56
C TRP A 777 17.82 8.50 -9.45
N GLN A 778 17.64 9.41 -10.40
CA GLN A 778 16.50 9.40 -11.33
C GLN A 778 16.40 8.11 -12.15
N LYS A 779 17.53 7.50 -12.53
CA LYS A 779 17.54 6.31 -13.40
C LYS A 779 17.45 4.99 -12.63
N TYR A 780 18.09 4.89 -11.46
CA TYR A 780 18.35 3.61 -10.80
C TYR A 780 17.76 3.47 -9.40
N ASN A 781 17.31 4.54 -8.75
CA ASN A 781 16.93 4.50 -7.32
C ASN A 781 15.79 3.50 -7.04
N PHE A 782 14.68 3.57 -7.78
CA PHE A 782 13.58 2.62 -7.60
C PHE A 782 13.92 1.21 -8.08
N THR A 783 14.74 1.09 -9.13
CA THR A 783 15.25 -0.21 -9.62
C THR A 783 16.17 -0.88 -8.60
N LEU A 784 16.95 -0.10 -7.83
CA LEU A 784 17.78 -0.60 -6.73
C LEU A 784 16.89 -1.20 -5.64
N SER A 785 15.88 -0.47 -5.17
CA SER A 785 14.94 -1.00 -4.17
C SER A 785 14.29 -2.30 -4.65
N ALA A 786 13.76 -2.30 -5.88
CA ALA A 786 13.14 -3.49 -6.46
C ALA A 786 14.11 -4.68 -6.50
N GLY A 787 15.36 -4.48 -6.91
CA GLY A 787 16.39 -5.52 -6.93
C GLY A 787 16.74 -6.06 -5.55
N LEU A 788 16.93 -5.16 -4.57
CA LEU A 788 17.25 -5.54 -3.19
C LEU A 788 16.10 -6.32 -2.54
N ASP A 789 14.86 -5.84 -2.67
CA ASP A 789 13.64 -6.46 -2.12
C ASP A 789 13.37 -7.83 -2.77
N SER A 790 13.48 -7.94 -4.10
CA SER A 790 13.28 -9.22 -4.81
C SER A 790 14.36 -10.24 -4.47
N GLY A 791 15.63 -9.82 -4.36
CA GLY A 791 16.74 -10.71 -4.01
C GLY A 791 16.63 -11.23 -2.57
N LEU A 792 16.29 -10.33 -1.64
CA LEU A 792 16.01 -10.66 -0.23
C LEU A 792 14.89 -11.70 -0.14
N ALA A 793 13.76 -11.44 -0.79
CA ALA A 793 12.58 -12.30 -0.70
C ALA A 793 12.85 -13.72 -1.20
N LEU A 794 13.51 -13.87 -2.37
CA LEU A 794 13.83 -15.20 -2.91
C LEU A 794 14.89 -15.92 -2.07
N SER A 795 15.89 -15.19 -1.57
CA SER A 795 16.92 -15.76 -0.68
C SER A 795 16.30 -16.22 0.64
N GLY A 796 15.39 -15.45 1.23
CA GLY A 796 14.67 -15.83 2.44
C GLY A 796 13.80 -17.08 2.26
N ILE A 797 13.10 -17.20 1.14
CA ILE A 797 12.34 -18.42 0.80
C ILE A 797 13.30 -19.63 0.72
N LEU A 798 14.43 -19.49 0.04
CA LEU A 798 15.40 -20.58 -0.10
C LEU A 798 16.01 -20.97 1.24
N GLN A 799 16.44 -20.00 2.05
CA GLN A 799 16.99 -20.24 3.38
C GLN A 799 15.97 -20.93 4.28
N PHE A 800 14.71 -20.51 4.22
CA PHE A 800 13.66 -21.16 5.00
C PHE A 800 13.45 -22.61 4.57
N LEU A 801 13.24 -22.86 3.27
CA LEU A 801 12.93 -24.20 2.75
C LEU A 801 14.11 -25.16 2.89
N ALA A 802 15.33 -24.69 2.64
CA ALA A 802 16.52 -25.53 2.68
C ALA A 802 17.09 -25.72 4.09
N LEU A 803 17.02 -24.69 4.95
CA LEU A 803 17.74 -24.66 6.23
C LEU A 803 16.79 -24.65 7.42
N ALA A 804 15.92 -23.63 7.54
CA ALA A 804 15.06 -23.45 8.71
C ALA A 804 14.08 -24.61 8.91
N GLN A 805 13.44 -25.07 7.82
CA GLN A 805 12.51 -26.19 7.84
C GLN A 805 13.17 -27.52 8.23
N ASN A 806 14.43 -27.72 7.81
CA ASN A 806 15.22 -28.91 8.13
C ASN A 806 15.93 -28.81 9.49
N LYS A 807 15.67 -27.76 10.28
CA LYS A 807 16.29 -27.49 11.59
C LYS A 807 17.82 -27.49 11.54
N ILE A 808 18.40 -27.12 10.39
CA ILE A 808 19.86 -27.03 10.23
C ILE A 808 20.30 -25.68 10.78
N THR A 809 20.71 -25.65 12.05
CA THR A 809 21.21 -24.43 12.71
C THR A 809 22.72 -24.46 12.87
N LEU A 810 23.36 -23.31 12.70
CA LEU A 810 24.78 -23.11 12.98
C LEU A 810 24.91 -22.37 14.32
N ASP A 811 25.31 -23.06 15.39
CA ASP A 811 25.61 -22.41 16.67
C ASP A 811 27.09 -22.02 16.74
N TRP A 812 27.35 -20.72 16.63
CA TRP A 812 28.66 -20.10 16.86
C TRP A 812 28.44 -18.65 17.28
N TRP A 813 29.50 -17.94 17.71
CA TRP A 813 29.37 -16.60 18.30
C TRP A 813 28.63 -15.60 17.40
N GLY A 814 28.80 -15.67 16.08
CA GLY A 814 28.12 -14.79 15.12
C GLY A 814 26.62 -15.05 14.95
N ASN A 815 26.09 -16.15 15.50
CA ASN A 815 24.66 -16.48 15.47
C ASN A 815 23.97 -16.39 16.84
N ARG A 816 24.70 -16.05 17.91
CA ARG A 816 24.15 -15.89 19.26
C ARG A 816 23.65 -14.46 19.49
N VAL A 817 22.61 -14.04 18.77
CA VAL A 817 22.12 -12.65 18.80
C VAL A 817 21.70 -12.21 20.21
N ASP A 818 20.99 -13.05 20.95
CA ASP A 818 20.53 -12.75 22.31
C ASP A 818 21.68 -12.69 23.34
N SER A 819 22.88 -13.16 22.99
CA SER A 819 24.03 -13.14 23.91
C SER A 819 24.74 -11.79 24.00
N GLN A 820 24.47 -10.86 23.08
CA GLN A 820 25.13 -9.55 23.07
C GLN A 820 24.72 -8.68 24.25
N CYS A 821 23.43 -8.69 24.62
CA CYS A 821 22.85 -7.80 25.62
C CYS A 821 22.12 -8.61 26.70
N PRO A 822 22.81 -9.44 27.50
CA PRO A 822 22.16 -10.39 28.43
C PRO A 822 21.35 -9.72 29.55
N LEU A 823 21.58 -8.43 29.82
CA LEU A 823 20.91 -7.68 30.88
C LEU A 823 19.73 -6.82 30.37
N SER A 824 19.46 -6.77 29.07
CA SER A 824 18.40 -5.91 28.52
C SER A 824 16.99 -6.35 28.90
N SER A 825 16.77 -7.67 29.04
CA SER A 825 15.47 -8.24 29.39
C SER A 825 15.14 -8.14 30.88
N LYS A 826 16.12 -7.79 31.72
CA LYS A 826 15.89 -7.64 33.17
C LYS A 826 15.31 -6.25 33.45
N PRO A 827 14.29 -6.12 34.31
CA PRO A 827 13.80 -4.81 34.74
C PRO A 827 14.89 -4.04 35.51
N TRP A 828 14.79 -2.72 35.54
CA TRP A 828 15.74 -1.85 36.23
C TRP A 828 15.71 -2.03 37.75
N LEU A 829 14.50 -2.14 38.31
CA LEU A 829 14.28 -2.50 39.70
C LEU A 829 13.85 -3.95 39.80
N GLU A 830 14.37 -4.66 40.79
CA GLU A 830 13.89 -6.01 41.07
C GLU A 830 12.43 -5.95 41.54
N PRO A 831 11.54 -6.82 41.02
CA PRO A 831 10.17 -6.89 41.50
C PRO A 831 10.18 -7.23 43.00
N GLY A 832 9.48 -6.41 43.79
CA GLY A 832 9.43 -6.59 45.25
C GLY A 832 8.97 -8.00 45.65
N PRO A 833 9.36 -8.50 46.83
CA PRO A 833 8.92 -9.81 47.31
C PRO A 833 7.39 -9.87 47.32
N ASN A 834 6.83 -11.05 46.98
CA ASN A 834 5.40 -11.33 47.06
C ASN A 834 4.89 -10.97 48.46
N VAL A 835 4.37 -9.76 48.65
CA VAL A 835 3.63 -9.42 49.85
C VAL A 835 2.19 -9.87 49.57
N PRO A 836 1.74 -11.01 50.14
CA PRO A 836 0.31 -11.30 50.13
C PRO A 836 -0.38 -10.14 50.84
N LYS A 837 -1.32 -9.50 50.14
CA LYS A 837 -2.26 -8.57 50.77
C LYS A 837 -3.29 -9.32 51.56
#